data_AF-A0A519JSR3-F1
#
_entry.id   AF-A0A519JSR3-F1
#
_cell.length_a   1.000
_cell.length_b   1.000
_cell.length_c   1.000
_cell.angle_alpha   90.00
_cell.angle_beta   90.00
_cell.angle_gamma   90.00
#
_symmetry.space_group_name_H-M   'P 1'
#
loop_
_entity.id
_entity.type
_entity.pdbx_description
1 polymer ?
#
loop_
_entity_poly.entity_id
_entity_poly.type
_entity_poly.pdbx_seq_one_letter_code
_entity_poly.pdbx_strand_id
1 'polypeptide(L)'
;MTDATNTPATTGGKRIELTLRALLLGCVLAVIFTAANVYLGLRVGLTFASAIPAAVIAMAVMRTFRTSTIWENMTVQTVASVGGAMSAIIFVLPGLIMVGAWREFPIWESITICLLGGILGVTFSIPLRRALVVNGGLPYPEGVAAAEVLKVGSRGAEQTESAVRENRAGLWVVVWSAVAAALFAFLQAARVFAGEAARFIKLPAALGGGATGLGAGMQFALLGAGHLIGLTVGLAQLFGLLVAWFIIVPIMTSPDYVTWTAGLGLESLAAGVAPGAPAAELANTVWRNEVRFMGAGVIGVAAIWTLIKLAGPLVGGLTSALASQAKRKSGEALDRTEQDIPINWVGSVSVACVIGIAALLAFVANTQPALAATAPMLVIGGVIYVVIIGFAVAAICGYMAGLIGSSNSPVSGVGILAIVVASLMMLAVIAIAGVPADPAFIAYALIVTAIVFAVAVIANDNLQDLKTGQLVAATPWRQQTALIVGVIAGAIVIPFVLNAMNRAFGFEGGPAGIASEPLAAPQATLISALAKGVISGDLRWDLIGVGALIGVGVIILDAVLNRTTNGRIKLPPLAVGIGFYLPAAITTMLVIGAVAGWLYEKALKGKPFEEVGKRMGILMASGLIVGESLFGVLNAGVIGGTEREAPFAFFGIGESWPEGGGMLTGAVVFGLIAFGLYNWIKRQSGLRLFRGGVVALYWVALPFALLMMGGWISTLFLVPGERRNWLFAAGSIGFCALLIWRLWLNSRAPGRAGPFPSPRRFWRVFVPLGLLALVGLILAGLGMGFAIISATALPQAAPGVVPFAVGAAVFLITLGAGLCWPIVSRLVRKPAEPGASSER
;
A
#
# COMPACT_ATOMS: atom_id res chain seq x y z
N MET A 1 -1.91 17.58 54.05
CA MET A 1 -3.27 17.12 54.34
C MET A 1 -3.77 16.36 53.13
N THR A 2 -4.29 15.18 53.39
CA THR A 2 -4.66 14.08 52.48
C THR A 2 -5.88 14.41 51.63
N ASP A 3 -5.73 14.42 50.30
CA ASP A 3 -6.85 14.14 49.39
C ASP A 3 -6.62 12.78 48.76
N ALA A 4 -7.26 11.78 49.37
CA ALA A 4 -7.35 10.44 48.87
C ALA A 4 -8.18 10.45 47.58
N THR A 5 -7.52 10.17 46.45
CA THR A 5 -8.19 9.89 45.18
C THR A 5 -9.06 8.66 45.33
N ASN A 6 -10.37 8.88 45.46
CA ASN A 6 -11.41 7.87 45.27
C ASN A 6 -11.26 7.25 43.87
N THR A 7 -10.48 6.18 43.79
CA THR A 7 -10.53 5.26 42.66
C THR A 7 -11.75 4.38 42.92
N PRO A 8 -12.77 4.36 42.05
CA PRO A 8 -13.86 3.40 42.22
C PRO A 8 -13.22 2.01 42.13
N ALA A 9 -13.32 1.25 43.22
CA ALA A 9 -13.00 -0.16 43.23
C ALA A 9 -13.89 -0.84 42.19
N THR A 10 -13.36 -1.09 40.99
CA THR A 10 -14.07 -1.82 39.96
C THR A 10 -14.16 -3.28 40.40
N THR A 11 -15.34 -3.63 40.91
CA THR A 11 -15.97 -4.95 40.99
C THR A 11 -15.24 -6.05 40.20
N GLY A 12 -14.89 -7.14 40.89
CA GLY A 12 -14.17 -8.32 40.39
C GLY A 12 -14.88 -9.13 39.31
N GLY A 13 -15.10 -8.55 38.14
CA GLY A 13 -15.39 -9.26 36.90
C GLY A 13 -14.08 -9.68 36.21
N LYS A 14 -14.02 -10.93 35.71
CA LYS A 14 -12.86 -11.45 34.98
C LYS A 14 -12.63 -10.60 33.71
N ARG A 15 -11.58 -9.77 33.70
CA ARG A 15 -11.25 -8.86 32.58
C ARG A 15 -10.79 -9.65 31.36
N ILE A 16 -11.60 -9.59 30.30
CA ILE A 16 -11.37 -10.27 29.02
C ILE A 16 -10.44 -9.38 28.17
N GLU A 17 -9.22 -9.84 27.90
CA GLU A 17 -8.23 -9.11 27.10
C GLU A 17 -7.64 -10.00 26.00
N LEU A 18 -7.08 -11.15 26.38
CA LEU A 18 -6.51 -12.14 25.47
C LEU A 18 -7.52 -13.27 25.29
N THR A 19 -8.09 -13.41 24.10
CA THR A 19 -9.05 -14.47 23.77
C THR A 19 -8.68 -15.13 22.45
N LEU A 20 -9.13 -16.37 22.27
CA LEU A 20 -8.91 -17.09 21.02
C LEU A 20 -9.52 -16.36 19.82
N ARG A 21 -10.74 -15.82 19.95
CA ARG A 21 -11.39 -15.07 18.86
C ARG A 21 -10.64 -13.78 18.50
N ALA A 22 -10.05 -13.09 19.47
CA ALA A 22 -9.23 -11.91 19.22
C ALA A 22 -7.94 -12.27 18.48
N LEU A 23 -7.29 -13.36 18.91
CA LEU A 23 -6.08 -13.87 18.25
C LEU A 23 -6.39 -14.32 16.82
N LEU A 24 -7.47 -15.08 16.59
CA LEU A 24 -7.85 -15.54 15.25
C LEU A 24 -8.18 -14.38 14.31
N LEU A 25 -9.00 -13.42 14.75
CA LEU A 25 -9.31 -12.24 13.94
C LEU A 25 -8.04 -11.41 13.69
N GLY A 26 -7.20 -11.25 14.72
CA GLY A 26 -5.91 -10.60 14.61
C GLY A 26 -5.01 -11.26 13.57
N CYS A 27 -4.90 -12.59 13.56
CA CYS A 27 -4.12 -13.34 12.58
C CYS A 27 -4.67 -13.19 11.15
N VAL A 28 -6.00 -13.19 10.98
CA VAL A 28 -6.62 -12.93 9.66
C VAL A 28 -6.26 -11.54 9.16
N LEU A 29 -6.34 -10.52 10.02
CA LEU A 29 -5.94 -9.16 9.66
C LEU A 29 -4.42 -9.05 9.44
N ALA A 30 -3.61 -9.75 10.23
CA ALA A 30 -2.15 -9.82 10.05
C ALA A 30 -1.80 -10.36 8.66
N VAL A 31 -2.43 -11.45 8.21
CA VAL A 31 -2.27 -11.99 6.84
C VAL A 31 -2.61 -10.93 5.80
N ILE A 32 -3.74 -10.24 5.94
CA ILE A 32 -4.20 -9.20 5.01
C ILE A 32 -3.20 -8.05 4.92
N PHE A 33 -2.81 -7.47 6.06
CA PHE A 33 -1.90 -6.33 6.11
C PHE A 33 -0.48 -6.72 5.69
N THR A 34 -0.05 -7.95 5.99
CA THR A 34 1.24 -8.49 5.53
C THR A 34 1.27 -8.56 4.01
N ALA A 35 0.26 -9.18 3.38
CA ALA A 35 0.16 -9.27 1.93
C ALA A 35 0.08 -7.88 1.28
N ALA A 36 -0.72 -6.98 1.86
CA ALA A 36 -0.87 -5.62 1.35
C ALA A 36 0.44 -4.81 1.38
N ASN A 37 1.19 -4.89 2.49
CA ASN A 37 2.46 -4.20 2.65
C ASN A 37 3.59 -4.85 1.86
N VAL A 38 3.60 -6.18 1.68
CA VAL A 38 4.56 -6.87 0.81
C VAL A 38 4.45 -6.33 -0.62
N TYR A 39 3.24 -6.29 -1.17
CA TYR A 39 3.02 -5.76 -2.53
C TYR A 39 3.42 -4.29 -2.64
N LEU A 40 2.92 -3.44 -1.73
CA LEU A 40 3.20 -2.01 -1.75
C LEU A 40 4.70 -1.73 -1.62
N GLY A 41 5.35 -2.33 -0.62
CA GLY A 41 6.75 -2.04 -0.34
C GLY A 41 7.70 -2.54 -1.42
N LEU A 42 7.35 -3.59 -2.17
CA LEU A 42 8.10 -4.00 -3.37
C LEU A 42 7.93 -3.01 -4.54
N ARG A 43 6.79 -2.32 -4.62
CA ARG A 43 6.52 -1.30 -5.65
C ARG A 43 7.20 0.05 -5.34
N VAL A 44 7.09 0.54 -4.10
CA VAL A 44 7.52 1.90 -3.72
C VAL A 44 8.67 1.99 -2.73
N GLY A 45 9.05 0.89 -2.08
CA GLY A 45 10.10 0.90 -1.05
C GLY A 45 9.68 1.51 0.28
N LEU A 46 8.37 1.51 0.58
CA LEU A 46 7.75 2.08 1.78
C LEU A 46 6.65 1.14 2.28
N THR A 47 6.44 1.08 3.58
CA THR A 47 5.31 0.38 4.23
C THR A 47 4.49 1.40 5.03
N PHE A 48 3.26 1.03 5.42
CA PHE A 48 2.43 1.87 6.28
C PHE A 48 2.04 1.14 7.57
N ALA A 49 1.91 1.88 8.66
CA ALA A 49 1.44 1.33 9.92
C ALA A 49 -0.01 0.84 9.83
N SER A 50 -0.23 -0.38 10.29
CA SER A 50 -1.54 -1.05 10.22
C SER A 50 -2.36 -0.88 11.49
N ALA A 51 -1.82 -0.27 12.55
CA ALA A 51 -2.46 -0.16 13.86
C ALA A 51 -3.82 0.55 13.83
N ILE A 52 -3.90 1.74 13.24
CA ILE A 52 -5.14 2.54 13.18
C ILE A 52 -6.24 1.84 12.38
N PRO A 53 -6.03 1.40 11.11
CA PRO A 53 -7.06 0.68 10.38
C PRO A 53 -7.43 -0.65 11.04
N ALA A 54 -6.46 -1.37 11.63
CA ALA A 54 -6.75 -2.59 12.36
C ALA A 54 -7.64 -2.34 13.59
N ALA A 55 -7.45 -1.25 14.34
CA ALA A 55 -8.32 -0.87 15.45
C ALA A 55 -9.77 -0.66 14.98
N VAL A 56 -9.97 0.08 13.88
CA VAL A 56 -11.31 0.34 13.32
C VAL A 56 -11.99 -0.95 12.87
N ILE A 57 -11.26 -1.83 12.17
CA ILE A 57 -11.81 -3.12 11.71
C ILE A 57 -12.12 -4.04 12.90
N ALA A 58 -11.20 -4.13 13.88
CA ALA A 58 -11.40 -4.91 15.09
C ALA A 58 -12.71 -4.53 15.78
N MET A 59 -12.91 -3.23 16.06
CA MET A 59 -14.11 -2.74 16.73
C MET A 59 -15.37 -3.01 15.93
N ALA A 60 -15.33 -2.88 14.60
CA ALA A 60 -16.48 -3.16 13.76
C ALA A 60 -16.89 -4.63 13.80
N VAL A 61 -15.94 -5.55 13.64
CA VAL A 61 -16.19 -6.99 13.60
C VAL A 61 -16.54 -7.51 14.99
N MET A 62 -15.76 -7.12 16.01
CA MET A 62 -15.95 -7.58 17.38
C MET A 62 -17.26 -7.09 18.00
N ARG A 63 -17.84 -5.97 17.51
CA ARG A 63 -19.14 -5.47 17.96
C ARG A 63 -20.29 -6.45 17.75
N THR A 64 -20.15 -7.42 16.84
CA THR A 64 -21.11 -8.52 16.67
C THR A 64 -21.21 -9.39 17.94
N PHE A 65 -20.12 -9.49 18.71
CA PHE A 65 -20.11 -10.16 20.00
C PHE A 65 -20.51 -9.20 21.12
N ARG A 66 -21.59 -9.51 21.84
CA ARG A 66 -22.07 -8.67 22.97
C ARG A 66 -21.04 -8.51 24.08
N THR A 67 -20.11 -9.45 24.22
CA THR A 67 -19.09 -9.49 25.28
C THR A 67 -17.74 -8.85 24.88
N SER A 68 -17.65 -8.19 23.72
CA SER A 68 -16.40 -7.58 23.26
C SER A 68 -15.95 -6.42 24.15
N THR A 69 -14.69 -6.40 24.58
CA THR A 69 -14.10 -5.32 25.40
C THR A 69 -13.13 -4.45 24.58
N ILE A 70 -12.74 -3.30 25.12
CA ILE A 70 -11.67 -2.47 24.52
C ILE A 70 -10.36 -3.25 24.39
N TRP A 71 -10.00 -4.04 25.40
CA TRP A 71 -8.74 -4.79 25.43
C TRP A 71 -8.73 -5.95 24.44
N GLU A 72 -9.88 -6.57 24.21
CA GLU A 72 -10.00 -7.61 23.19
C GLU A 72 -9.82 -7.04 21.77
N ASN A 73 -10.36 -5.84 21.52
CA ASN A 73 -10.11 -5.11 20.27
C ASN A 73 -8.65 -4.68 20.12
N MET A 74 -8.02 -4.25 21.22
CA MET A 74 -6.60 -3.94 21.25
C MET A 74 -5.75 -5.17 20.93
N THR A 75 -6.11 -6.35 21.44
CA THR A 75 -5.42 -7.61 21.10
C THR A 75 -5.49 -7.88 19.59
N VAL A 76 -6.66 -7.74 18.97
CA VAL A 76 -6.82 -7.88 17.51
C VAL A 76 -5.91 -6.88 16.76
N GLN A 77 -5.93 -5.61 17.18
CA GLN A 77 -5.12 -4.56 16.58
C GLN A 77 -3.62 -4.83 16.73
N THR A 78 -3.17 -5.28 17.90
CA THR A 78 -1.77 -5.60 18.20
C THR A 78 -1.27 -6.74 17.30
N VAL A 79 -2.02 -7.84 17.18
CA VAL A 79 -1.66 -8.98 16.31
C VAL A 79 -1.61 -8.54 14.85
N ALA A 80 -2.58 -7.76 14.40
CA ALA A 80 -2.65 -7.28 13.02
C ALA A 80 -1.52 -6.30 12.68
N SER A 81 -1.22 -5.38 13.60
CA SER A 81 -0.19 -4.35 13.48
C SER A 81 1.19 -4.97 13.32
N VAL A 82 1.58 -5.86 14.24
CA VAL A 82 2.90 -6.51 14.21
C VAL A 82 3.08 -7.42 12.99
N GLY A 83 2.02 -8.11 12.56
CA GLY A 83 2.06 -8.88 11.30
C GLY A 83 2.29 -7.97 10.10
N GLY A 84 1.53 -6.86 10.03
CA GLY A 84 1.72 -5.83 9.02
C GLY A 84 3.13 -5.22 9.05
N ALA A 85 3.72 -5.00 10.22
CA ALA A 85 5.09 -4.49 10.36
C ALA A 85 6.13 -5.49 9.84
N MET A 86 5.97 -6.78 10.14
CA MET A 86 6.91 -7.85 9.73
C MET A 86 7.15 -7.89 8.21
N SER A 87 6.17 -7.43 7.41
CA SER A 87 6.30 -7.32 5.96
C SER A 87 7.47 -6.45 5.47
N ALA A 88 8.01 -5.52 6.27
CA ALA A 88 9.13 -4.67 5.84
C ALA A 88 10.42 -5.48 5.57
N ILE A 89 10.45 -6.78 5.90
CA ILE A 89 11.52 -7.70 5.53
C ILE A 89 11.76 -7.81 4.01
N ILE A 90 10.77 -7.40 3.20
CA ILE A 90 10.90 -7.21 1.74
C ILE A 90 12.00 -6.21 1.35
N PHE A 91 12.51 -5.41 2.29
CA PHE A 91 13.63 -4.52 2.04
C PHE A 91 14.98 -5.25 2.02
N VAL A 92 15.05 -6.51 2.48
CA VAL A 92 16.30 -7.29 2.51
C VAL A 92 16.20 -8.57 1.71
N LEU A 93 15.15 -9.38 1.93
CA LEU A 93 15.07 -10.73 1.36
C LEU A 93 15.15 -10.78 -0.17
N PRO A 94 14.48 -9.90 -0.96
CA PRO A 94 14.62 -9.91 -2.42
C PRO A 94 16.07 -9.69 -2.87
N GLY A 95 16.91 -9.05 -2.04
CA GLY A 95 18.33 -8.91 -2.29
C GLY A 95 19.03 -10.26 -2.48
N LEU A 96 18.57 -11.33 -1.83
CA LEU A 96 19.11 -12.69 -1.99
C LEU A 96 18.82 -13.27 -3.39
N ILE A 97 17.67 -12.91 -3.99
CA ILE A 97 17.35 -13.25 -5.38
C ILE A 97 18.21 -12.40 -6.33
N MET A 98 18.33 -11.09 -6.06
CA MET A 98 19.07 -10.12 -6.89
C MET A 98 20.59 -10.35 -6.91
N VAL A 99 21.13 -11.04 -5.90
CA VAL A 99 22.54 -11.46 -5.88
C VAL A 99 22.76 -12.87 -6.41
N GLY A 100 21.69 -13.55 -6.84
CA GLY A 100 21.73 -14.92 -7.37
C GLY A 100 21.91 -16.01 -6.32
N ALA A 101 21.84 -15.67 -5.02
CA ALA A 101 21.97 -16.66 -3.95
C ALA A 101 20.74 -17.59 -3.90
N TRP A 102 19.56 -17.03 -4.18
CA TRP A 102 18.29 -17.74 -4.25
C TRP A 102 17.67 -17.60 -5.64
N ARG A 103 16.93 -18.62 -6.08
CA ARG A 103 16.06 -18.55 -7.29
C ARG A 103 14.61 -18.28 -6.93
N GLU A 104 14.17 -18.85 -5.82
CA GLU A 104 12.91 -18.62 -5.15
C GLU A 104 13.19 -18.45 -3.65
N PHE A 105 12.24 -17.92 -2.89
CA PHE A 105 12.38 -17.77 -1.45
C PHE A 105 12.18 -19.13 -0.76
N PRO A 106 13.22 -19.73 -0.17
CA PRO A 106 13.09 -20.98 0.56
C PRO A 106 12.17 -20.77 1.75
N ILE A 107 11.08 -21.55 1.82
CA ILE A 107 9.98 -21.29 2.73
C ILE A 107 10.46 -21.34 4.18
N TRP A 108 11.22 -22.37 4.55
CA TRP A 108 11.62 -22.61 5.94
C TRP A 108 12.66 -21.60 6.43
N GLU A 109 13.63 -21.28 5.59
CA GLU A 109 14.68 -20.29 5.88
C GLU A 109 14.06 -18.91 6.02
N SER A 110 13.16 -18.53 5.11
CA SER A 110 12.44 -17.25 5.16
C SER A 110 11.54 -17.14 6.39
N ILE A 111 10.77 -18.20 6.71
CA ILE A 111 9.96 -18.25 7.94
C ILE A 111 10.88 -18.11 9.16
N THR A 112 11.98 -18.86 9.22
CA THR A 112 12.87 -18.90 10.37
C THR A 112 13.59 -17.56 10.58
N ILE A 113 14.05 -16.90 9.50
CA ILE A 113 14.61 -15.54 9.55
C ILE A 113 13.61 -14.56 10.16
N CYS A 114 12.38 -14.53 9.63
CA CYS A 114 11.34 -13.61 10.08
C CYS A 114 10.89 -13.92 11.51
N LEU A 115 10.72 -15.20 11.83
CA LEU A 115 10.22 -15.68 13.10
C LEU A 115 11.22 -15.42 14.23
N LEU A 116 12.48 -15.83 14.06
CA LEU A 116 13.50 -15.69 15.10
C LEU A 116 13.87 -14.22 15.29
N GLY A 117 14.09 -13.47 14.19
CA GLY A 117 14.37 -12.04 14.27
C GLY A 117 13.18 -11.25 14.84
N GLY A 118 11.96 -11.58 14.42
CA GLY A 118 10.76 -10.93 14.90
C GLY A 118 10.48 -11.19 16.38
N ILE A 119 10.56 -12.44 16.85
CA ILE A 119 10.37 -12.78 18.27
C ILE A 119 11.47 -12.13 19.11
N LEU A 120 12.73 -12.13 18.64
CA LEU A 120 13.83 -11.43 19.30
C LEU A 120 13.58 -9.91 19.38
N GLY A 121 12.98 -9.32 18.34
CA GLY A 121 12.49 -7.93 18.37
C GLY A 121 11.42 -7.70 19.44
N VAL A 122 10.47 -8.63 19.60
CA VAL A 122 9.49 -8.58 20.70
C VAL A 122 10.21 -8.62 22.04
N THR A 123 11.11 -9.58 22.28
CA THR A 123 11.78 -9.72 23.57
C THR A 123 12.66 -8.52 23.91
N PHE A 124 13.34 -7.93 22.92
CA PHE A 124 14.13 -6.70 23.10
C PHE A 124 13.25 -5.46 23.38
N SER A 125 12.03 -5.40 22.83
CA SER A 125 11.10 -4.30 23.11
C SER A 125 10.54 -4.30 24.54
N ILE A 126 10.50 -5.46 25.22
CA ILE A 126 9.94 -5.59 26.58
C ILE A 126 10.72 -4.74 27.61
N PRO A 127 12.04 -4.85 27.77
CA PRO A 127 12.78 -3.97 28.69
C PRO A 127 12.73 -2.51 28.24
N LEU A 128 12.72 -2.25 26.92
CA LEU A 128 12.63 -0.90 26.37
C LEU A 128 11.29 -0.21 26.66
N ARG A 129 10.20 -0.96 26.83
CA ARG A 129 8.88 -0.43 27.15
C ARG A 129 8.92 0.49 28.37
N ARG A 130 9.54 0.06 29.48
CA ARG A 130 9.58 0.91 30.68
C ARG A 130 10.44 2.15 30.46
N ALA A 131 11.58 1.98 29.81
CA ALA A 131 12.53 3.06 29.53
C ALA A 131 11.92 4.14 28.62
N LEU A 132 11.25 3.72 27.54
CA LEU A 132 10.85 4.60 26.44
C LEU A 132 9.36 4.92 26.44
N VAL A 133 8.49 3.99 26.84
CA VAL A 133 7.03 4.14 26.77
C VAL A 133 6.45 4.67 28.08
N VAL A 134 6.88 4.09 29.21
CA VAL A 134 6.37 4.44 30.54
C VAL A 134 7.08 5.67 31.10
N ASN A 135 8.42 5.63 31.16
CA ASN A 135 9.23 6.69 31.80
C ASN A 135 9.82 7.71 30.82
N GLY A 136 9.76 7.43 29.51
CA GLY A 136 10.50 8.19 28.49
C GLY A 136 9.86 9.51 28.07
N GLY A 137 8.59 9.76 28.40
CA GLY A 137 7.89 11.01 28.03
C GLY A 137 7.74 11.28 26.52
N LEU A 138 7.95 10.26 25.68
CA LEU A 138 7.86 10.38 24.22
C LEU A 138 6.38 10.46 23.75
N PRO A 139 6.10 11.16 22.63
CA PRO A 139 4.73 11.41 22.19
C PRO A 139 3.99 10.19 21.65
N TYR A 140 4.66 9.26 20.95
CA TYR A 140 4.07 8.09 20.29
C TYR A 140 2.79 8.42 19.50
N PRO A 141 2.86 9.28 18.47
CA PRO A 141 1.68 9.84 17.82
C PRO A 141 0.73 8.77 17.25
N GLU A 142 1.28 7.69 16.69
CA GLU A 142 0.49 6.60 16.10
C GLU A 142 -0.15 5.72 17.17
N GLY A 143 0.59 5.37 18.24
CA GLY A 143 0.03 4.62 19.37
C GLY A 143 -1.04 5.40 20.14
N VAL A 144 -0.89 6.71 20.26
CA VAL A 144 -1.92 7.60 20.82
C VAL A 144 -3.17 7.61 19.94
N ALA A 145 -3.01 7.78 18.62
CA ALA A 145 -4.14 7.78 17.69
C ALA A 145 -4.88 6.43 17.69
N ALA A 146 -4.17 5.30 17.75
CA ALA A 146 -4.78 3.98 17.87
C ALA A 146 -5.55 3.82 19.20
N ALA A 147 -5.00 4.34 20.31
CA ALA A 147 -5.67 4.30 21.61
C ALA A 147 -6.94 5.16 21.63
N GLU A 148 -6.92 6.34 21.02
CA GLU A 148 -8.10 7.19 20.87
C GLU A 148 -9.21 6.48 20.09
N VAL A 149 -8.86 5.85 18.97
CA VAL A 149 -9.79 5.04 18.17
C VAL A 149 -10.43 3.95 19.03
N LEU A 150 -9.62 3.19 19.78
CA LEU A 150 -10.10 2.13 20.67
C LEU A 150 -11.00 2.66 21.79
N LYS A 151 -10.65 3.79 22.42
CA LYS A 151 -11.44 4.44 23.48
C LYS A 151 -12.79 4.88 22.95
N VAL A 152 -12.80 5.61 21.84
CA VAL A 152 -14.00 6.14 21.19
C VAL A 152 -14.92 5.01 20.70
N GLY A 153 -14.38 3.87 20.24
CA GLY A 153 -15.21 2.79 19.71
C GLY A 153 -15.62 1.69 20.70
N SER A 154 -14.97 1.60 21.87
CA SER A 154 -15.29 0.59 22.89
C SER A 154 -16.64 0.81 23.58
N ARG A 155 -17.36 -0.28 23.88
CA ARG A 155 -18.65 -0.25 24.59
C ARG A 155 -18.45 0.14 26.07
N GLY A 156 -19.04 1.24 26.51
CA GLY A 156 -18.96 1.76 27.88
C GLY A 156 -20.01 2.85 28.18
N ALA A 157 -20.16 3.24 29.45
CA ALA A 157 -21.21 4.14 29.96
C ALA A 157 -21.16 5.57 29.37
N GLU A 158 -20.06 5.97 28.74
CA GLU A 158 -19.86 7.27 28.08
C GLU A 158 -19.83 7.17 26.54
N GLN A 159 -20.43 6.13 25.94
CA GLN A 159 -20.55 6.06 24.48
C GLN A 159 -21.54 7.11 23.95
N THR A 160 -21.02 8.18 23.34
CA THR A 160 -21.83 9.13 22.58
C THR A 160 -22.23 8.51 21.24
N GLU A 161 -23.46 8.71 20.76
CA GLU A 161 -23.91 8.24 19.43
C GLU A 161 -22.97 8.69 18.29
N SER A 162 -22.33 9.84 18.44
CA SER A 162 -21.32 10.37 17.52
C SER A 162 -20.14 9.42 17.34
N ALA A 163 -19.58 8.90 18.42
CA ALA A 163 -18.41 8.01 18.44
C ALA A 163 -18.69 6.67 17.74
N VAL A 164 -19.90 6.13 17.92
CA VAL A 164 -20.37 4.93 17.21
C VAL A 164 -20.50 5.20 15.71
N ARG A 165 -21.08 6.34 15.35
CA ARG A 165 -21.27 6.74 13.96
C ARG A 165 -19.95 6.97 13.25
N GLU A 166 -19.00 7.60 13.92
CA GLU A 166 -17.66 7.91 13.43
C GLU A 166 -16.86 6.63 13.16
N ASN A 167 -16.87 5.65 14.06
CA ASN A 167 -16.23 4.35 13.81
C ASN A 167 -16.89 3.58 12.66
N ARG A 168 -18.22 3.61 12.57
CA ARG A 168 -18.93 3.00 11.44
C ARG A 168 -18.57 3.69 10.12
N ALA A 169 -18.48 5.02 10.12
CA ALA A 169 -18.04 5.79 8.96
C ALA A 169 -16.60 5.41 8.59
N GLY A 170 -15.68 5.36 9.57
CA GLY A 170 -14.30 4.96 9.37
C GLY A 170 -14.15 3.58 8.75
N LEU A 171 -14.88 2.57 9.24
CA LEU A 171 -14.90 1.24 8.63
C LEU A 171 -15.35 1.28 7.18
N TRP A 172 -16.46 1.97 6.90
CA TRP A 172 -16.96 2.09 5.53
C TRP A 172 -15.97 2.84 4.64
N VAL A 173 -15.25 3.83 5.16
CA VAL A 173 -14.18 4.52 4.44
C VAL A 173 -13.10 3.54 4.02
N VAL A 174 -12.61 2.68 4.92
CA VAL A 174 -11.62 1.64 4.58
C VAL A 174 -12.18 0.69 3.52
N VAL A 175 -13.38 0.14 3.76
CA VAL A 175 -13.98 -0.88 2.87
C VAL A 175 -14.27 -0.33 1.47
N TRP A 176 -14.93 0.82 1.35
CA TRP A 176 -15.29 1.37 0.03
C TRP A 176 -14.08 1.89 -0.73
N SER A 177 -13.09 2.44 -0.04
CA SER A 177 -11.83 2.83 -0.70
C SER A 177 -11.07 1.59 -1.18
N ALA A 178 -11.06 0.51 -0.39
CA ALA A 178 -10.46 -0.76 -0.80
C ALA A 178 -11.17 -1.40 -2.00
N VAL A 179 -12.51 -1.43 -1.98
CA VAL A 179 -13.30 -1.95 -3.12
C VAL A 179 -13.08 -1.09 -4.37
N ALA A 180 -13.07 0.24 -4.24
CA ALA A 180 -12.83 1.13 -5.37
C ALA A 180 -11.43 0.91 -5.99
N ALA A 181 -10.40 0.79 -5.15
CA ALA A 181 -9.03 0.55 -5.58
C ALA A 181 -8.86 -0.85 -6.22
N ALA A 182 -9.40 -1.89 -5.58
CA ALA A 182 -9.36 -3.27 -6.11
C ALA A 182 -10.10 -3.40 -7.44
N LEU A 183 -11.27 -2.78 -7.57
CA LEU A 183 -12.03 -2.77 -8.82
C LEU A 183 -11.28 -2.03 -9.92
N PHE A 184 -10.68 -0.88 -9.62
CA PHE A 184 -9.89 -0.15 -10.60
C PHE A 184 -8.68 -0.96 -11.06
N ALA A 185 -7.95 -1.59 -10.14
CA ALA A 185 -6.82 -2.47 -10.44
C ALA A 185 -7.26 -3.70 -11.26
N PHE A 186 -8.44 -4.26 -10.98
CA PHE A 186 -9.04 -5.31 -11.80
C PHE A 186 -9.32 -4.85 -13.23
N LEU A 187 -9.88 -3.65 -13.42
CA LEU A 187 -10.13 -3.09 -14.76
C LEU A 187 -8.82 -2.88 -15.54
N GLN A 188 -7.74 -2.49 -14.86
CA GLN A 188 -6.40 -2.41 -15.46
C GLN A 188 -5.86 -3.80 -15.85
N ALA A 189 -5.94 -4.78 -14.94
CA ALA A 189 -5.53 -6.16 -15.23
C ALA A 189 -6.36 -6.79 -16.36
N ALA A 190 -7.62 -6.39 -16.47
CA ALA A 190 -8.52 -6.78 -17.53
C ALA A 190 -8.30 -6.03 -18.86
N ARG A 191 -7.31 -5.13 -18.91
CA ARG A 191 -6.95 -4.30 -20.07
C ARG A 191 -8.12 -3.46 -20.62
N VAL A 192 -9.00 -3.00 -19.73
CA VAL A 192 -10.14 -2.12 -20.11
C VAL A 192 -9.62 -0.74 -20.55
N PHE A 193 -8.59 -0.23 -19.89
CA PHE A 193 -7.85 0.99 -20.22
C PHE A 193 -6.38 0.81 -19.83
N ALA A 194 -5.51 1.71 -20.30
CA ALA A 194 -4.09 1.64 -19.96
C ALA A 194 -3.88 1.84 -18.45
N GLY A 195 -2.93 1.11 -17.85
CA GLY A 195 -2.59 1.25 -16.43
C GLY A 195 -1.71 2.46 -16.12
N GLU A 196 -1.07 3.01 -17.14
CA GLU A 196 -0.13 4.11 -17.06
C GLU A 196 -0.44 5.14 -18.14
N ALA A 197 -0.36 6.42 -17.78
CA ALA A 197 -0.36 7.52 -18.71
C ALA A 197 1.07 8.04 -18.84
N ALA A 198 1.76 7.70 -19.94
CA ALA A 198 3.14 8.11 -20.16
C ALA A 198 3.35 8.71 -21.54
N ARG A 199 4.27 9.68 -21.59
CA ARG A 199 4.71 10.30 -22.83
C ARG A 199 6.21 10.42 -22.82
N PHE A 200 6.83 9.89 -23.88
CA PHE A 200 8.26 10.02 -24.15
C PHE A 200 8.45 10.84 -25.42
N ILE A 201 9.42 11.74 -25.40
CA ILE A 201 9.73 12.64 -26.51
C ILE A 201 11.23 12.70 -26.73
N LYS A 202 11.64 12.90 -27.99
CA LYS A 202 13.00 13.38 -28.31
C LYS A 202 12.98 14.90 -28.26
N LEU A 203 13.94 15.48 -27.56
CA LEU A 203 14.10 16.92 -27.49
C LEU A 203 14.57 17.46 -28.85
N PRO A 204 14.23 18.72 -29.18
CA PRO A 204 14.81 19.39 -30.34
C PRO A 204 16.34 19.42 -30.27
N ALA A 205 17.01 19.49 -31.43
CA ALA A 205 18.47 19.56 -31.50
C ALA A 205 19.05 20.75 -30.71
N ALA A 206 18.33 21.90 -30.67
CA ALA A 206 18.71 23.05 -29.85
C ALA A 206 18.74 22.79 -28.34
N LEU A 207 18.06 21.73 -27.87
CA LEU A 207 18.07 21.25 -26.49
C LEU A 207 18.87 19.94 -26.35
N GLY A 208 19.78 19.65 -27.28
CA GLY A 208 20.69 18.50 -27.24
C GLY A 208 20.17 17.22 -27.89
N GLY A 209 18.94 17.17 -28.42
CA GLY A 209 18.46 16.02 -29.21
C GLY A 209 18.19 14.71 -28.45
N GLY A 210 18.43 14.67 -27.14
CA GLY A 210 18.23 13.48 -26.30
C GLY A 210 16.76 13.12 -26.05
N ALA A 211 16.51 11.91 -25.52
CA ALA A 211 15.19 11.44 -25.16
C ALA A 211 14.87 11.73 -23.69
N THR A 212 13.61 12.05 -23.41
CA THR A 212 13.07 12.19 -22.04
C THR A 212 11.63 11.66 -21.99
N GLY A 213 11.11 11.47 -20.80
CA GLY A 213 9.71 11.09 -20.62
C GLY A 213 9.18 11.38 -19.23
N LEU A 214 7.86 11.43 -19.16
CA LEU A 214 7.11 11.50 -17.91
C LEU A 214 5.95 10.51 -17.98
N GLY A 215 5.74 9.80 -16.89
CA GLY A 215 4.63 8.88 -16.72
C GLY A 215 3.90 9.12 -15.41
N ALA A 216 2.64 8.74 -15.34
CA ALA A 216 1.86 8.60 -14.11
C ALA A 216 1.17 7.23 -14.12
N GLY A 217 1.61 6.35 -13.22
CA GLY A 217 0.96 5.07 -12.99
C GLY A 217 -0.34 5.31 -12.25
N MET A 218 -1.48 4.93 -12.84
CA MET A 218 -2.79 5.20 -12.26
C MET A 218 -3.10 4.16 -11.17
N GLN A 219 -2.38 4.25 -10.06
CA GLN A 219 -2.46 3.30 -8.96
C GLN A 219 -2.98 4.01 -7.72
N PHE A 220 -4.11 3.54 -7.21
CA PHE A 220 -4.72 4.05 -5.98
C PHE A 220 -3.88 3.74 -4.75
N ALA A 221 -3.14 2.63 -4.75
CA ALA A 221 -2.14 2.34 -3.73
C ALA A 221 -1.05 3.42 -3.69
N LEU A 222 -0.57 3.89 -4.86
CA LEU A 222 0.40 4.98 -4.94
C LEU A 222 -0.21 6.33 -4.52
N LEU A 223 -1.47 6.61 -4.92
CA LEU A 223 -2.19 7.79 -4.45
C LEU A 223 -2.29 7.82 -2.91
N GLY A 224 -2.67 6.68 -2.33
CA GLY A 224 -2.78 6.50 -0.88
C GLY A 224 -1.43 6.62 -0.18
N ALA A 225 -0.39 5.96 -0.70
CA ALA A 225 0.97 6.06 -0.16
C ALA A 225 1.48 7.51 -0.21
N GLY A 226 1.25 8.22 -1.32
CA GLY A 226 1.56 9.64 -1.46
C GLY A 226 0.86 10.50 -0.40
N HIS A 227 -0.43 10.26 -0.14
CA HIS A 227 -1.17 10.94 0.93
C HIS A 227 -0.51 10.73 2.30
N LEU A 228 -0.04 9.51 2.59
CA LEU A 228 0.55 9.15 3.90
C LEU A 228 1.95 9.73 4.12
N ILE A 229 2.82 9.78 3.09
CA ILE A 229 4.17 10.34 3.22
C ILE A 229 4.19 11.87 3.32
N GLY A 230 3.12 12.53 2.85
CA GLY A 230 2.94 13.97 2.94
C GLY A 230 3.77 14.81 1.96
N LEU A 231 3.47 16.12 1.95
CA LEU A 231 3.95 17.05 0.92
C LEU A 231 5.47 17.18 0.87
N THR A 232 6.15 17.25 2.01
CA THR A 232 7.60 17.47 2.06
C THR A 232 8.37 16.33 1.38
N VAL A 233 8.00 15.08 1.67
CA VAL A 233 8.62 13.90 1.06
C VAL A 233 8.25 13.83 -0.42
N GLY A 234 6.98 14.06 -0.77
CA GLY A 234 6.52 14.09 -2.15
C GLY A 234 7.28 15.13 -3.00
N LEU A 235 7.43 16.37 -2.54
CA LEU A 235 8.18 17.40 -3.30
C LEU A 235 9.67 17.07 -3.43
N ALA A 236 10.28 16.42 -2.44
CA ALA A 236 11.65 15.95 -2.55
C ALA A 236 11.79 14.82 -3.59
N GLN A 237 10.83 13.88 -3.64
CA GLN A 237 10.78 12.88 -4.70
C GLN A 237 10.57 13.51 -6.09
N LEU A 238 9.72 14.54 -6.19
CA LEU A 238 9.55 15.31 -7.43
C LEU A 238 10.86 15.95 -7.87
N PHE A 239 11.63 16.53 -6.95
CA PHE A 239 12.94 17.09 -7.27
C PHE A 239 13.88 16.01 -7.83
N GLY A 240 13.97 14.85 -7.19
CA GLY A 240 14.74 13.71 -7.69
C GLY A 240 14.31 13.24 -9.08
N LEU A 241 12.99 13.15 -9.31
CA LEU A 241 12.40 12.80 -10.61
C LEU A 241 12.84 13.78 -11.70
N LEU A 242 12.75 15.08 -11.43
CA LEU A 242 13.13 16.12 -12.40
C LEU A 242 14.62 16.04 -12.73
N VAL A 243 15.48 15.84 -11.73
CA VAL A 243 16.92 15.69 -11.97
C VAL A 243 17.21 14.44 -12.82
N ALA A 244 16.60 13.30 -12.50
CA ALA A 244 16.83 12.07 -13.27
C ALA A 244 16.28 12.19 -14.70
N TRP A 245 14.99 12.47 -14.85
CA TRP A 245 14.29 12.34 -16.13
C TRP A 245 14.38 13.58 -17.03
N PHE A 246 14.48 14.79 -16.47
CA PHE A 246 14.49 16.03 -17.25
C PHE A 246 15.90 16.60 -17.45
N ILE A 247 16.90 16.10 -16.73
CA ILE A 247 18.29 16.54 -16.86
C ILE A 247 19.17 15.37 -17.30
N ILE A 248 19.29 14.32 -16.51
CA ILE A 248 20.33 13.29 -16.73
C ILE A 248 19.99 12.36 -17.90
N VAL A 249 18.77 11.81 -17.95
CA VAL A 249 18.34 10.94 -19.06
C VAL A 249 18.48 11.62 -20.44
N PRO A 250 18.00 12.86 -20.67
CA PRO A 250 18.19 13.53 -21.95
C PRO A 250 19.65 13.86 -22.25
N ILE A 251 20.47 14.17 -21.25
CA ILE A 251 21.92 14.36 -21.46
C ILE A 251 22.55 13.03 -21.91
N MET A 252 22.33 11.93 -21.20
CA MET A 252 22.98 10.65 -21.49
C MET A 252 22.50 9.99 -22.78
N THR A 253 21.31 10.36 -23.26
CA THR A 253 20.77 9.91 -24.55
C THR A 253 21.03 10.89 -25.69
N SER A 254 21.68 12.03 -25.42
CA SER A 254 22.00 13.03 -26.44
C SER A 254 23.11 12.53 -27.38
N PRO A 255 23.05 12.86 -28.69
CA PRO A 255 24.12 12.54 -29.62
C PRO A 255 25.48 13.12 -29.17
N ASP A 256 25.48 14.33 -28.62
CA ASP A 256 26.70 14.99 -28.14
C ASP A 256 27.36 14.20 -27.01
N TYR A 257 26.57 13.74 -26.03
CA TYR A 257 27.10 12.89 -24.96
C TYR A 257 27.65 11.57 -25.51
N VAL A 258 26.92 10.91 -26.43
CA VAL A 258 27.37 9.66 -27.05
C VAL A 258 28.70 9.85 -27.80
N THR A 259 28.83 10.94 -28.56
CA THR A 259 30.09 11.25 -29.26
C THR A 259 31.22 11.59 -28.30
N TRP A 260 30.93 12.31 -27.21
CA TRP A 260 31.89 12.63 -26.17
C TRP A 260 32.40 11.38 -25.44
N THR A 261 31.52 10.45 -25.04
CA THR A 261 31.92 9.19 -24.42
C THR A 261 32.70 8.31 -25.38
N ALA A 262 32.29 8.25 -26.66
CA ALA A 262 33.04 7.52 -27.68
C ALA A 262 34.45 8.08 -27.88
N GLY A 263 34.62 9.42 -27.85
CA GLY A 263 35.93 10.07 -27.91
C GLY A 263 36.84 9.78 -26.71
N LEU A 264 36.27 9.38 -25.58
CA LEU A 264 36.99 8.94 -24.37
C LEU A 264 37.21 7.42 -24.31
N GLY A 265 36.76 6.67 -25.32
CA GLY A 265 36.78 5.20 -25.30
C GLY A 265 35.81 4.57 -24.30
N LEU A 266 34.81 5.31 -23.85
CA LEU A 266 33.76 4.84 -22.93
C LEU A 266 32.54 4.38 -23.73
N GLU A 267 32.08 3.16 -23.47
CA GLU A 267 30.85 2.64 -24.09
C GLU A 267 29.61 3.36 -23.53
N SER A 268 28.74 3.82 -24.43
CA SER A 268 27.43 4.37 -24.08
C SER A 268 26.34 3.39 -24.52
N LEU A 269 25.44 3.01 -23.61
CA LEU A 269 24.31 2.13 -23.94
C LEU A 269 23.35 2.77 -24.94
N ALA A 270 23.29 4.11 -24.98
CA ALA A 270 22.51 4.84 -25.99
C ALA A 270 23.01 4.57 -27.42
N ALA A 271 24.31 4.33 -27.60
CA ALA A 271 24.90 4.03 -28.91
C ALA A 271 24.51 2.64 -29.43
N GLY A 272 24.19 1.69 -28.54
CA GLY A 272 23.75 0.35 -28.88
C GLY A 272 22.28 0.24 -29.29
N VAL A 273 21.49 1.30 -29.08
CA VAL A 273 20.07 1.35 -29.48
C VAL A 273 19.97 1.75 -30.95
N ALA A 274 19.14 1.04 -31.72
CA ALA A 274 19.03 1.25 -33.16
C ALA A 274 18.71 2.73 -33.54
N PRO A 275 19.39 3.30 -34.56
CA PRO A 275 19.07 4.63 -35.05
C PRO A 275 17.59 4.73 -35.47
N GLY A 276 16.88 5.72 -34.95
CA GLY A 276 15.45 5.90 -35.19
C GLY A 276 14.51 5.21 -34.20
N ALA A 277 15.04 4.47 -33.21
CA ALA A 277 14.23 3.84 -32.16
C ALA A 277 13.30 4.85 -31.45
N PRO A 278 12.12 4.41 -30.96
CA PRO A 278 11.20 5.25 -30.21
C PRO A 278 11.86 5.91 -29.00
N ALA A 279 11.45 7.14 -28.68
CA ALA A 279 11.97 7.88 -27.52
C ALA A 279 11.86 7.08 -26.21
N ALA A 280 10.79 6.29 -26.08
CA ALA A 280 10.55 5.45 -24.91
C ALA A 280 11.59 4.35 -24.76
N GLU A 281 11.97 3.67 -25.84
CA GLU A 281 12.98 2.61 -25.81
C GLU A 281 14.34 3.18 -25.42
N LEU A 282 14.76 4.27 -26.07
CA LEU A 282 16.03 4.92 -25.78
C LEU A 282 16.11 5.41 -24.33
N ALA A 283 15.10 6.16 -23.88
CA ALA A 283 15.08 6.72 -22.52
C ALA A 283 15.05 5.63 -21.45
N ASN A 284 14.20 4.60 -21.59
CA ASN A 284 14.09 3.55 -20.59
C ASN A 284 15.31 2.62 -20.55
N THR A 285 15.96 2.36 -21.69
CA THR A 285 17.18 1.55 -21.73
C THR A 285 18.32 2.22 -20.98
N VAL A 286 18.56 3.52 -21.23
CA VAL A 286 19.60 4.28 -20.51
C VAL A 286 19.22 4.48 -19.04
N TRP A 287 17.96 4.79 -18.76
CA TRP A 287 17.52 5.00 -17.38
C TRP A 287 17.68 3.73 -16.52
N ARG A 288 17.18 2.57 -16.98
CA ARG A 288 17.23 1.31 -16.23
C ARG A 288 18.66 0.86 -15.95
N ASN A 289 19.54 0.98 -16.94
CA ASN A 289 20.87 0.37 -16.90
C ASN A 289 21.98 1.33 -16.46
N GLU A 290 21.75 2.64 -16.47
CA GLU A 290 22.77 3.62 -16.09
C GLU A 290 22.27 4.60 -15.03
N VAL A 291 21.25 5.40 -15.33
CA VAL A 291 20.80 6.47 -14.42
C VAL A 291 20.35 5.88 -13.08
N ARG A 292 19.69 4.72 -13.09
CA ARG A 292 19.28 4.03 -11.86
C ARG A 292 20.46 3.67 -10.93
N PHE A 293 21.65 3.38 -11.46
CA PHE A 293 22.86 3.18 -10.64
C PHE A 293 23.37 4.49 -10.03
N MET A 294 23.27 5.61 -10.76
CA MET A 294 23.51 6.93 -10.16
C MET A 294 22.52 7.20 -9.02
N GLY A 295 21.25 6.84 -9.21
CA GLY A 295 20.23 6.93 -8.16
C GLY A 295 20.60 6.11 -6.92
N ALA A 296 21.15 4.91 -7.09
CA ALA A 296 21.67 4.11 -5.98
C ALA A 296 22.82 4.82 -5.24
N GLY A 297 23.69 5.55 -5.95
CA GLY A 297 24.72 6.41 -5.35
C GLY A 297 24.14 7.58 -4.54
N VAL A 298 23.13 8.27 -5.06
CA VAL A 298 22.41 9.35 -4.36
C VAL A 298 21.80 8.82 -3.06
N ILE A 299 21.10 7.68 -3.15
CA ILE A 299 20.48 7.01 -2.01
C ILE A 299 21.54 6.55 -1.00
N GLY A 300 22.65 5.98 -1.46
CA GLY A 300 23.76 5.52 -0.61
C GLY A 300 24.36 6.65 0.23
N VAL A 301 24.68 7.79 -0.39
CA VAL A 301 25.19 8.97 0.32
C VAL A 301 24.13 9.57 1.25
N ALA A 302 22.88 9.66 0.80
CA ALA A 302 21.77 10.12 1.63
C ALA A 302 21.57 9.23 2.86
N ALA A 303 21.78 7.91 2.71
CA ALA A 303 21.71 6.96 3.81
C ALA A 303 22.86 7.18 4.80
N ILE A 304 24.11 7.28 4.34
CA ILE A 304 25.26 7.59 5.21
C ILE A 304 25.02 8.90 5.97
N TRP A 305 24.52 9.92 5.31
CA TRP A 305 24.17 11.19 5.95
C TRP A 305 23.06 11.06 6.98
N THR A 306 22.04 10.25 6.68
CA THR A 306 20.99 9.91 7.62
C THR A 306 21.57 9.21 8.85
N LEU A 307 22.54 8.31 8.68
CA LEU A 307 23.25 7.68 9.80
C LEU A 307 24.00 8.70 10.66
N ILE A 308 24.72 9.64 10.05
CA ILE A 308 25.42 10.71 10.77
C ILE A 308 24.42 11.54 11.60
N LYS A 309 23.28 11.92 11.02
CA LYS A 309 22.23 12.68 11.73
C LYS A 309 21.59 11.86 12.85
N LEU A 310 21.50 10.54 12.71
CA LEU A 310 20.87 9.65 13.69
C LEU A 310 21.81 9.16 14.77
N ALA A 311 23.13 9.31 14.63
CA ALA A 311 24.13 8.83 15.59
C ALA A 311 23.89 9.35 17.03
N GLY A 312 23.53 10.63 17.19
CA GLY A 312 23.24 11.22 18.50
C GLY A 312 22.00 10.60 19.16
N PRO A 313 20.83 10.66 18.52
CA PRO A 313 19.63 9.97 19.00
C PRO A 313 19.83 8.46 19.24
N LEU A 314 20.67 7.82 18.42
CA LEU A 314 21.03 6.41 18.54
C LEU A 314 21.74 6.10 19.85
N VAL A 315 22.75 6.90 20.20
CA VAL A 315 23.44 6.79 21.49
C VAL A 315 22.52 7.17 22.66
N GLY A 316 21.66 8.17 22.50
CA GLY A 316 20.67 8.56 23.51
C GLY A 316 19.67 7.44 23.83
N GLY A 317 19.13 6.78 22.81
CA GLY A 317 18.23 5.64 22.96
C GLY A 317 18.91 4.49 23.71
N LEU A 318 20.14 4.13 23.31
CA LEU A 318 20.89 3.03 23.95
C LEU A 318 21.31 3.36 25.39
N THR A 319 21.80 4.57 25.66
CA THR A 319 22.20 4.99 27.02
C THR A 319 21.00 5.07 27.97
N SER A 320 19.85 5.56 27.50
CA SER A 320 18.62 5.58 28.30
C SER A 320 18.10 4.18 28.64
N ALA A 321 18.18 3.25 27.68
CA ALA A 321 17.84 1.85 27.91
C ALA A 321 18.74 1.22 29.00
N LEU A 322 20.06 1.37 28.88
CA LEU A 322 21.03 0.84 29.85
C LEU A 322 20.89 1.47 31.25
N ALA A 323 20.71 2.80 31.31
CA ALA A 323 20.55 3.52 32.58
C ALA A 323 19.26 3.13 33.32
N SER A 324 18.17 2.87 32.59
CA SER A 324 16.91 2.41 33.18
C SER A 324 17.02 1.01 33.78
N GLN A 325 17.85 0.15 33.18
CA GLN A 325 18.09 -1.21 33.64
C GLN A 325 18.97 -1.25 34.91
N ALA A 326 19.90 -0.30 35.06
CA ALA A 326 20.79 -0.18 36.22
C ALA A 326 20.07 0.27 37.51
N LYS A 327 18.94 0.99 37.41
CA LYS A 327 18.17 1.50 38.58
C LYS A 327 17.27 0.46 39.27
N ARG A 328 17.48 -0.84 39.04
CA ARG A 328 16.57 -1.89 39.53
C ARG A 328 16.85 -2.29 40.99
N LYS A 329 15.95 -1.90 41.90
CA LYS A 329 15.67 -2.59 43.17
C LYS A 329 14.28 -2.21 43.68
N SER A 330 13.35 -3.17 43.73
CA SER A 330 12.43 -3.44 44.86
C SER A 330 11.37 -4.47 44.45
N GLY A 331 11.13 -5.45 45.33
CA GLY A 331 10.14 -6.50 45.18
C GLY A 331 8.73 -6.07 45.63
N GLU A 332 8.25 -4.93 45.13
CA GLU A 332 6.86 -4.52 45.35
C GLU A 332 5.92 -5.16 44.32
N ALA A 333 4.68 -5.45 44.74
CA ALA A 333 3.63 -5.93 43.86
C ALA A 333 3.31 -4.84 42.82
N LEU A 334 3.72 -5.08 41.57
CA LEU A 334 3.51 -4.15 40.46
C LEU A 334 2.03 -4.04 40.11
N ASP A 335 1.57 -2.81 39.87
CA ASP A 335 0.24 -2.56 39.30
C ASP A 335 0.07 -3.36 37.99
N ARG A 336 -1.16 -3.74 37.66
CA ARG A 336 -1.47 -4.59 36.51
C ARG A 336 -0.94 -4.00 35.20
N THR A 337 -0.95 -2.68 35.04
CA THR A 337 -0.40 -1.97 33.87
C THR A 337 1.13 -1.97 33.82
N GLU A 338 1.79 -2.45 34.88
CA GLU A 338 3.25 -2.59 35.01
C GLU A 338 3.69 -4.08 35.01
N GLN A 339 2.77 -5.03 34.75
CA GLN A 339 3.08 -6.46 34.70
C GLN A 339 3.47 -6.92 33.29
N ASP A 340 4.77 -6.80 32.98
CA ASP A 340 5.40 -7.39 31.79
C ASP A 340 5.57 -8.91 31.92
N ILE A 341 5.88 -9.61 30.82
CA ILE A 341 6.33 -11.00 30.87
C ILE A 341 7.54 -11.07 31.82
N PRO A 342 7.58 -12.03 32.77
CA PRO A 342 8.69 -12.17 33.69
C PRO A 342 10.04 -12.26 32.97
N ILE A 343 11.05 -11.54 33.46
CA ILE A 343 12.33 -11.36 32.76
C ILE A 343 13.08 -12.69 32.52
N ASN A 344 12.87 -13.70 33.38
CA ASN A 344 13.37 -15.05 33.18
C ASN A 344 12.80 -15.69 31.91
N TRP A 345 11.48 -15.59 31.67
CA TRP A 345 10.85 -16.06 30.43
C TRP A 345 11.32 -15.28 29.21
N VAL A 346 11.45 -13.95 29.31
CA VAL A 346 12.01 -13.12 28.23
C VAL A 346 13.44 -13.53 27.90
N GLY A 347 14.27 -13.77 28.92
CA GLY A 347 15.64 -14.26 28.78
C GLY A 347 15.69 -15.64 28.13
N SER A 348 14.88 -16.58 28.59
CA SER A 348 14.81 -17.94 28.02
C SER A 348 14.37 -17.94 26.55
N VAL A 349 13.34 -17.16 26.20
CA VAL A 349 12.89 -17.03 24.80
C VAL A 349 13.96 -16.37 23.93
N SER A 350 14.65 -15.34 24.46
CA SER A 350 15.75 -14.69 23.73
C SER A 350 16.91 -15.64 23.48
N VAL A 351 17.32 -16.42 24.50
CA VAL A 351 18.36 -17.46 24.35
C VAL A 351 17.94 -18.52 23.35
N ALA A 352 16.68 -18.99 23.39
CA ALA A 352 16.17 -19.94 22.41
C ALA A 352 16.20 -19.37 20.98
N CYS A 353 15.84 -18.09 20.80
CA CYS A 353 15.94 -17.43 19.49
C CYS A 353 17.39 -17.33 19.03
N VAL A 354 18.32 -16.97 19.91
CA VAL A 354 19.76 -16.89 19.60
C VAL A 354 20.34 -18.24 19.21
N ILE A 355 19.95 -19.33 19.90
CA ILE A 355 20.35 -20.69 19.53
C ILE A 355 19.76 -21.06 18.17
N GLY A 356 18.49 -20.74 17.91
CA GLY A 356 17.87 -20.95 16.60
C GLY A 356 18.57 -20.17 15.49
N ILE A 357 18.98 -18.93 15.76
CA ILE A 357 19.73 -18.09 14.82
C ILE A 357 21.10 -18.71 14.57
N ALA A 358 21.80 -19.18 15.60
CA ALA A 358 23.07 -19.88 15.45
C ALA A 358 22.92 -21.13 14.57
N ALA A 359 21.87 -21.91 14.77
CA ALA A 359 21.56 -23.10 13.96
C ALA A 359 21.24 -22.75 12.50
N LEU A 360 20.43 -21.71 12.25
CA LEU A 360 20.14 -21.21 10.91
C LEU A 360 21.42 -20.73 10.21
N LEU A 361 22.24 -19.93 10.90
CA LEU A 361 23.49 -19.41 10.37
C LEU A 361 24.50 -20.53 10.10
N ALA A 362 24.55 -21.56 10.95
CA ALA A 362 25.37 -22.73 10.72
C ALA A 362 24.87 -23.53 9.52
N PHE A 363 23.55 -23.70 9.37
CA PHE A 363 22.96 -24.36 8.22
C PHE A 363 23.33 -23.65 6.91
N VAL A 364 23.19 -22.33 6.85
CA VAL A 364 23.56 -21.52 5.66
C VAL A 364 25.06 -21.62 5.38
N ALA A 365 25.92 -21.52 6.41
CA ALA A 365 27.37 -21.58 6.20
C ALA A 365 27.86 -22.97 5.76
N ASN A 366 27.25 -24.06 6.25
CA ASN A 366 27.68 -25.42 5.91
C ASN A 366 27.10 -25.93 4.58
N THR A 367 25.98 -25.37 4.11
CA THR A 367 25.38 -25.74 2.83
C THR A 367 26.06 -25.09 1.63
N GLN A 368 26.82 -24.01 1.85
CA GLN A 368 27.60 -23.32 0.84
C GLN A 368 29.08 -23.75 0.92
N PRO A 369 29.63 -24.46 -0.09
CA PRO A 369 31.01 -24.95 -0.04
C PRO A 369 32.04 -23.84 0.22
N ALA A 370 31.81 -22.64 -0.33
CA ALA A 370 32.66 -21.47 -0.14
C ALA A 370 32.72 -20.96 1.30
N LEU A 371 31.69 -21.22 2.12
CA LEU A 371 31.59 -20.73 3.50
C LEU A 371 31.96 -21.81 4.54
N ALA A 372 31.94 -23.09 4.16
CA ALA A 372 32.09 -24.21 5.09
C ALA A 372 33.37 -24.12 5.94
N ALA A 373 34.50 -23.72 5.35
CA ALA A 373 35.77 -23.57 6.06
C ALA A 373 35.77 -22.44 7.10
N THR A 374 34.92 -21.42 6.90
CA THR A 374 34.81 -20.26 7.81
C THR A 374 33.56 -20.33 8.70
N ALA A 375 32.78 -21.41 8.62
CA ALA A 375 31.48 -21.54 9.27
C ALA A 375 31.50 -21.24 10.78
N PRO A 376 32.45 -21.72 11.60
CA PRO A 376 32.48 -21.38 13.03
C PRO A 376 32.64 -19.88 13.28
N MET A 377 33.51 -19.22 12.51
CA MET A 377 33.77 -17.79 12.64
C MET A 377 32.56 -16.97 12.20
N LEU A 378 31.93 -17.36 11.09
CA LEU A 378 30.71 -16.74 10.58
C LEU A 378 29.55 -16.87 11.58
N VAL A 379 29.34 -18.03 12.18
CA VAL A 379 28.27 -18.26 13.16
C VAL A 379 28.51 -17.47 14.45
N ILE A 380 29.72 -17.53 15.01
CA ILE A 380 30.05 -16.79 16.23
C ILE A 380 29.93 -15.27 15.98
N GLY A 381 30.55 -14.77 14.90
CA GLY A 381 30.48 -13.36 14.51
C GLY A 381 29.05 -12.92 14.24
N GLY A 382 28.28 -13.71 13.48
CA GLY A 382 26.88 -13.45 13.15
C GLY A 382 25.98 -13.41 14.38
N VAL A 383 26.14 -14.32 15.33
CA VAL A 383 25.37 -14.30 16.59
C VAL A 383 25.70 -13.07 17.43
N ILE A 384 26.99 -12.77 17.60
CA ILE A 384 27.45 -11.57 18.34
C ILE A 384 26.87 -10.31 17.69
N TYR A 385 26.95 -10.23 16.36
CA TYR A 385 26.38 -9.16 15.57
C TYR A 385 24.87 -9.04 15.79
N VAL A 386 24.10 -10.12 15.68
CA VAL A 386 22.64 -10.07 15.84
C VAL A 386 22.24 -9.65 17.26
N VAL A 387 22.94 -10.11 18.29
CA VAL A 387 22.63 -9.74 19.67
C VAL A 387 22.99 -8.27 19.94
N ILE A 388 24.20 -7.84 19.62
CA ILE A 388 24.69 -6.50 19.94
C ILE A 388 24.04 -5.45 19.02
N ILE A 389 24.16 -5.64 17.71
CA ILE A 389 23.62 -4.70 16.72
C ILE A 389 22.10 -4.76 16.72
N GLY A 390 21.49 -5.95 16.82
CA GLY A 390 20.03 -6.06 16.91
C GLY A 390 19.45 -5.35 18.13
N PHE A 391 20.04 -5.51 19.32
CA PHE A 391 19.58 -4.79 20.52
C PHE A 391 19.77 -3.28 20.40
N ALA A 392 20.94 -2.85 19.91
CA ALA A 392 21.21 -1.44 19.68
C ALA A 392 20.14 -0.87 18.73
N VAL A 393 20.01 -1.45 17.53
CA VAL A 393 19.05 -1.10 16.47
C VAL A 393 17.61 -1.05 16.99
N ALA A 394 17.18 -2.03 17.77
CA ALA A 394 15.86 -2.05 18.40
C ALA A 394 15.62 -0.82 19.29
N ALA A 395 16.61 -0.43 20.10
CA ALA A 395 16.51 0.73 20.98
C ALA A 395 16.38 2.05 20.19
N ILE A 396 17.14 2.22 19.11
CA ILE A 396 17.07 3.44 18.28
C ILE A 396 15.74 3.52 17.54
N CYS A 397 15.35 2.44 16.87
CA CYS A 397 14.10 2.40 16.13
C CYS A 397 12.92 2.64 17.07
N GLY A 398 12.93 2.03 18.26
CA GLY A 398 11.95 2.29 19.31
C GLY A 398 11.86 3.75 19.75
N TYR A 399 13.00 4.39 20.01
CA TYR A 399 13.07 5.79 20.40
C TYR A 399 12.60 6.73 19.25
N MET A 400 12.98 6.45 18.01
CA MET A 400 12.56 7.20 16.82
C MET A 400 11.06 7.06 16.58
N ALA A 401 10.52 5.83 16.63
CA ALA A 401 9.08 5.61 16.57
C ALA A 401 8.36 6.44 17.64
N GLY A 402 8.88 6.44 18.87
CA GLY A 402 8.34 7.25 19.96
C GLY A 402 8.28 8.73 19.66
N LEU A 403 9.26 9.30 18.95
CA LEU A 403 9.28 10.73 18.61
C LEU A 403 8.40 11.10 17.41
N ILE A 404 8.48 10.34 16.31
CA ILE A 404 7.95 10.77 15.00
C ILE A 404 6.94 9.81 14.36
N GLY A 405 6.60 8.69 15.02
CA GLY A 405 5.75 7.64 14.45
C GLY A 405 6.57 6.52 13.81
N SER A 406 6.03 5.29 13.76
CA SER A 406 6.72 4.16 13.12
C SER A 406 6.72 4.27 11.59
N SER A 407 5.73 4.92 10.99
CA SER A 407 5.62 5.10 9.54
C SER A 407 6.65 6.10 8.99
N ASN A 408 7.09 7.04 9.82
CA ASN A 408 8.10 8.05 9.47
C ASN A 408 9.46 7.79 10.12
N SER A 409 9.59 6.72 10.91
CA SER A 409 10.86 6.40 11.54
C SER A 409 11.87 5.92 10.49
N PRO A 410 13.17 6.25 10.66
CA PRO A 410 14.18 6.00 9.65
C PRO A 410 14.69 4.54 9.68
N VAL A 411 13.78 3.55 9.79
CA VAL A 411 14.14 2.12 9.89
C VAL A 411 14.94 1.67 8.67
N SER A 412 14.57 2.14 7.48
CA SER A 412 15.33 1.87 6.24
C SER A 412 16.77 2.37 6.34
N GLY A 413 17.00 3.56 6.90
CA GLY A 413 18.33 4.10 7.17
C GLY A 413 19.13 3.21 8.13
N VAL A 414 18.51 2.73 9.20
CA VAL A 414 19.16 1.83 10.17
C VAL A 414 19.44 0.45 9.55
N GLY A 415 18.61 -0.04 8.64
CA GLY A 415 18.88 -1.26 7.86
C GLY A 415 20.11 -1.15 6.96
N ILE A 416 20.38 0.04 6.45
CA ILE A 416 21.59 0.31 5.66
C ILE A 416 22.84 0.25 6.54
N LEU A 417 22.78 0.78 7.76
CA LEU A 417 23.86 0.59 8.74
C LEU A 417 24.08 -0.89 9.03
N ALA A 418 22.99 -1.65 9.22
CA ALA A 418 23.07 -3.07 9.49
C ALA A 418 23.85 -3.79 8.36
N ILE A 419 23.48 -3.60 7.09
CA ILE A 419 24.18 -4.27 5.99
C ILE A 419 25.64 -3.83 5.87
N VAL A 420 25.96 -2.55 6.05
CA VAL A 420 27.36 -2.08 5.98
C VAL A 420 28.22 -2.73 7.06
N VAL A 421 27.76 -2.75 8.31
CA VAL A 421 28.49 -3.40 9.41
C VAL A 421 28.58 -4.91 9.18
N ALA A 422 27.53 -5.55 8.66
CA ALA A 422 27.56 -6.97 8.31
C ALA A 422 28.57 -7.26 7.19
N SER A 423 28.66 -6.41 6.17
CA SER A 423 29.63 -6.53 5.08
C SER A 423 31.07 -6.31 5.54
N LEU A 424 31.31 -5.35 6.44
CA LEU A 424 32.63 -5.15 7.06
C LEU A 424 33.02 -6.36 7.92
N MET A 425 32.06 -6.95 8.64
CA MET A 425 32.28 -8.20 9.38
C MET A 425 32.67 -9.34 8.43
N MET A 426 32.01 -9.47 7.26
CA MET A 426 32.39 -10.46 6.24
C MET A 426 33.82 -10.23 5.76
N LEU A 427 34.20 -8.98 5.45
CA LEU A 427 35.57 -8.66 5.02
C LEU A 427 36.61 -9.04 6.08
N ALA A 428 36.30 -8.80 7.37
CA ALA A 428 37.18 -9.22 8.46
C ALA A 428 37.34 -10.75 8.52
N VAL A 429 36.25 -11.51 8.32
CA VAL A 429 36.29 -12.98 8.26
C VAL A 429 37.13 -13.45 7.07
N ILE A 430 36.90 -12.87 5.89
CA ILE A 430 37.65 -13.16 4.66
C ILE A 430 39.15 -12.92 4.88
N ALA A 431 39.50 -11.77 5.45
CA ALA A 431 40.89 -11.40 5.71
C ALA A 431 41.59 -12.29 6.75
N ILE A 432 40.90 -12.63 7.85
CA ILE A 432 41.46 -13.47 8.92
C ILE A 432 41.59 -14.93 8.47
N ALA A 433 40.62 -15.44 7.71
CA ALA A 433 40.62 -16.82 7.23
C ALA A 433 41.47 -17.03 5.96
N GLY A 434 41.89 -15.96 5.30
CA GLY A 434 42.69 -16.03 4.07
C GLY A 434 41.94 -16.66 2.89
N VAL A 435 40.62 -16.48 2.83
CA VAL A 435 39.76 -17.02 1.76
C VAL A 435 39.46 -15.94 0.71
N PRO A 436 39.15 -16.30 -0.55
CA PRO A 436 38.75 -15.32 -1.55
C PRO A 436 37.36 -14.73 -1.25
N ALA A 437 37.11 -13.52 -1.75
CA ALA A 437 35.81 -12.87 -1.67
C ALA A 437 34.80 -13.55 -2.63
N ASP A 438 34.04 -14.51 -2.09
CA ASP A 438 33.00 -15.24 -2.82
C ASP A 438 31.61 -14.56 -2.66
N PRO A 439 30.74 -14.58 -3.70
CA PRO A 439 29.36 -14.08 -3.60
C PRO A 439 28.54 -14.66 -2.43
N ALA A 440 28.87 -15.86 -1.94
CA ALA A 440 28.24 -16.46 -0.78
C ALA A 440 28.39 -15.61 0.50
N PHE A 441 29.47 -14.84 0.65
CA PHE A 441 29.63 -13.90 1.77
C PHE A 441 28.64 -12.73 1.69
N ILE A 442 28.29 -12.29 0.47
CA ILE A 442 27.25 -11.27 0.26
C ILE A 442 25.89 -11.83 0.69
N ALA A 443 25.57 -13.05 0.29
CA ALA A 443 24.35 -13.73 0.71
C ALA A 443 24.27 -13.89 2.23
N TYR A 444 25.38 -14.30 2.87
CA TYR A 444 25.47 -14.43 4.31
C TYR A 444 25.26 -13.09 5.03
N ALA A 445 25.89 -12.01 4.56
CA ALA A 445 25.69 -10.66 5.10
C ALA A 445 24.23 -10.23 5.01
N LEU A 446 23.54 -10.52 3.89
CA LEU A 446 22.12 -10.22 3.69
C LEU A 446 21.22 -11.03 4.64
N ILE A 447 21.51 -12.30 4.88
CA ILE A 447 20.73 -13.14 5.82
C ILE A 447 20.86 -12.63 7.25
N VAL A 448 22.08 -12.35 7.71
CA VAL A 448 22.34 -11.80 9.04
C VAL A 448 21.68 -10.41 9.19
N THR A 449 21.75 -9.59 8.14
CA THR A 449 21.06 -8.30 8.08
C THR A 449 19.55 -8.45 8.14
N ALA A 450 18.96 -9.42 7.44
CA ALA A 450 17.52 -9.66 7.45
C ALA A 450 17.02 -9.98 8.87
N ILE A 451 17.78 -10.74 9.66
CA ILE A 451 17.47 -11.03 11.06
C ILE A 451 17.50 -9.75 11.90
N VAL A 452 18.55 -8.92 11.78
CA VAL A 452 18.65 -7.64 12.50
C VAL A 452 17.55 -6.67 12.05
N PHE A 453 17.22 -6.66 10.77
CA PHE A 453 16.15 -5.82 10.23
C PHE A 453 14.78 -6.24 10.77
N ALA A 454 14.53 -7.55 10.90
CA ALA A 454 13.34 -8.08 11.55
C ALA A 454 13.26 -7.63 13.03
N VAL A 455 14.36 -7.70 13.78
CA VAL A 455 14.45 -7.18 15.15
C VAL A 455 14.10 -5.68 15.19
N ALA A 456 14.67 -4.89 14.26
CA ALA A 456 14.49 -3.44 14.16
C ALA A 456 13.03 -3.04 13.95
N VAL A 457 12.41 -3.60 12.92
CA VAL A 457 11.06 -3.28 12.48
C VAL A 457 10.05 -3.71 13.54
N ILE A 458 10.22 -4.88 14.13
CA ILE A 458 9.31 -5.33 15.18
C ILE A 458 9.46 -4.47 16.44
N ALA A 459 10.66 -4.11 16.87
CA ALA A 459 10.82 -3.22 18.02
C ALA A 459 10.21 -1.82 17.78
N ASN A 460 10.35 -1.28 16.56
CA ASN A 460 9.81 0.00 16.11
C ASN A 460 8.29 0.09 16.33
N ASP A 461 7.54 -0.86 15.79
CA ASP A 461 6.07 -0.85 15.82
C ASP A 461 5.52 -1.40 17.14
N ASN A 462 6.19 -2.38 17.76
CA ASN A 462 5.77 -2.92 19.06
C ASN A 462 5.70 -1.83 20.14
N LEU A 463 6.63 -0.88 20.16
CA LEU A 463 6.61 0.18 21.18
C LEU A 463 5.45 1.16 20.98
N GLN A 464 4.99 1.37 19.74
CA GLN A 464 3.73 2.09 19.45
C GLN A 464 2.52 1.30 19.96
N ASP A 465 2.49 0.00 19.71
CA ASP A 465 1.40 -0.87 20.16
C ASP A 465 1.38 -0.94 21.69
N LEU A 466 2.52 -1.13 22.34
CA LEU A 466 2.64 -1.13 23.80
C LEU A 466 2.22 0.21 24.41
N LYS A 467 2.46 1.35 23.71
CA LYS A 467 1.89 2.64 24.11
C LYS A 467 0.37 2.63 24.01
N THR A 468 -0.18 2.12 22.91
CA THR A 468 -1.63 1.96 22.73
C THR A 468 -2.24 1.20 23.90
N GLY A 469 -1.61 0.08 24.27
CA GLY A 469 -1.99 -0.75 25.41
C GLY A 469 -1.92 -0.03 26.75
N GLN A 470 -0.85 0.71 27.00
CA GLN A 470 -0.71 1.53 28.19
C GLN A 470 -1.85 2.55 28.31
N LEU A 471 -2.19 3.23 27.21
CA LEU A 471 -3.21 4.27 27.19
C LEU A 471 -4.63 3.75 27.39
N VAL A 472 -4.90 2.48 27.04
CA VAL A 472 -6.17 1.78 27.35
C VAL A 472 -6.10 0.96 28.63
N ALA A 473 -5.02 1.10 29.41
CA ALA A 473 -4.77 0.40 30.66
C ALA A 473 -4.81 -1.14 30.54
N ALA A 474 -4.30 -1.71 29.44
CA ALA A 474 -4.21 -3.15 29.22
C ALA A 474 -3.12 -3.81 30.09
N THR A 475 -3.20 -5.13 30.27
CA THR A 475 -2.17 -5.90 30.97
C THR A 475 -1.00 -6.18 30.01
N PRO A 476 0.23 -5.68 30.28
CA PRO A 476 1.33 -5.72 29.30
C PRO A 476 1.72 -7.13 28.84
N TRP A 477 1.81 -8.11 29.75
CA TRP A 477 2.21 -9.47 29.36
C TRP A 477 1.25 -10.10 28.34
N ARG A 478 -0.05 -9.80 28.43
CA ARG A 478 -1.07 -10.31 27.49
C ARG A 478 -0.88 -9.72 26.10
N GLN A 479 -0.56 -8.43 26.05
CA GLN A 479 -0.24 -7.74 24.81
C GLN A 479 1.07 -8.25 24.20
N GLN A 480 2.10 -8.47 25.03
CA GLN A 480 3.38 -9.03 24.59
C GLN A 480 3.20 -10.43 24.01
N THR A 481 2.33 -11.26 24.58
CA THR A 481 1.94 -12.55 23.96
C THR A 481 1.26 -12.34 22.61
N ALA A 482 0.34 -11.38 22.48
CA ALA A 482 -0.31 -11.06 21.22
C ALA A 482 0.69 -10.60 20.13
N LEU A 483 1.73 -9.84 20.52
CA LEU A 483 2.83 -9.45 19.62
C LEU A 483 3.56 -10.69 19.07
N ILE A 484 3.89 -11.66 19.91
CA ILE A 484 4.54 -12.92 19.47
C ILE A 484 3.63 -13.67 18.48
N VAL A 485 2.33 -13.75 18.75
CA VAL A 485 1.37 -14.42 17.85
C VAL A 485 1.30 -13.74 16.48
N GLY A 486 1.29 -12.40 16.44
CA GLY A 486 1.28 -11.68 15.18
C GLY A 486 2.58 -11.81 14.38
N VAL A 487 3.74 -11.90 15.06
CA VAL A 487 5.01 -12.24 14.39
C VAL A 487 4.93 -13.60 13.73
N ILE A 488 4.40 -14.62 14.44
CA ILE A 488 4.23 -15.97 13.87
C ILE A 488 3.32 -15.92 12.62
N ALA A 489 2.18 -15.23 12.72
CA ALA A 489 1.25 -15.11 11.60
C ALA A 489 1.90 -14.41 10.39
N GLY A 490 2.61 -13.30 10.60
CA GLY A 490 3.31 -12.58 9.55
C GLY A 490 4.44 -13.40 8.92
N ALA A 491 5.30 -14.02 9.75
CA ALA A 491 6.44 -14.82 9.32
C ALA A 491 6.04 -15.99 8.41
N ILE A 492 4.91 -16.66 8.73
CA ILE A 492 4.38 -17.75 7.90
C ILE A 492 3.95 -17.23 6.52
N VAL A 493 3.26 -16.09 6.44
CA VAL A 493 2.66 -15.59 5.19
C VAL A 493 3.67 -15.01 4.21
N ILE A 494 4.70 -14.34 4.72
CA ILE A 494 5.69 -13.59 3.92
C ILE A 494 6.28 -14.39 2.75
N PRO A 495 6.87 -15.58 2.94
CA PRO A 495 7.50 -16.31 1.83
C PRO A 495 6.51 -16.75 0.75
N PHE A 496 5.25 -17.07 1.10
CA PHE A 496 4.24 -17.43 0.10
C PHE A 496 3.89 -16.24 -0.78
N VAL A 497 3.68 -15.07 -0.18
CA VAL A 497 3.39 -13.85 -0.94
C VAL A 497 4.61 -13.46 -1.78
N LEU A 498 5.82 -13.52 -1.20
CA LEU A 498 7.06 -13.23 -1.92
C LEU A 498 7.30 -14.17 -3.11
N ASN A 499 7.06 -15.48 -2.96
CA ASN A 499 7.17 -16.43 -4.08
C ASN A 499 6.10 -16.19 -5.15
N ALA A 500 4.87 -15.82 -4.76
CA ALA A 500 3.85 -15.44 -5.72
C ALA A 500 4.27 -14.19 -6.53
N MET A 501 4.84 -13.18 -5.85
CA MET A 501 5.38 -11.99 -6.50
C MET A 501 6.55 -12.32 -7.43
N ASN A 502 7.50 -13.14 -6.98
CA ASN A 502 8.68 -13.53 -7.74
C ASN A 502 8.30 -14.30 -9.01
N ARG A 503 7.40 -15.27 -8.90
CA ARG A 503 6.94 -16.05 -10.06
C ARG A 503 6.18 -15.17 -11.07
N ALA A 504 5.32 -14.29 -10.58
CA ALA A 504 4.50 -13.45 -11.45
C ALA A 504 5.29 -12.34 -12.15
N PHE A 505 6.12 -11.60 -11.40
CA PHE A 505 6.79 -10.40 -11.91
C PHE A 505 8.32 -10.53 -11.97
N GLY A 506 8.92 -11.29 -11.06
CA GLY A 506 10.38 -11.31 -10.86
C GLY A 506 10.91 -10.03 -10.21
N PHE A 507 12.21 -9.98 -9.99
CA PHE A 507 12.92 -8.82 -9.44
C PHE A 507 14.05 -8.39 -10.37
N GLU A 508 14.36 -7.10 -10.35
CA GLU A 508 15.47 -6.53 -11.13
C GLU A 508 16.81 -7.20 -10.77
N GLY A 509 17.53 -7.70 -11.78
CA GLY A 509 18.78 -8.46 -11.58
C GLY A 509 18.60 -9.90 -11.07
N GLY A 510 17.35 -10.35 -10.88
CA GLY A 510 17.00 -11.73 -10.57
C GLY A 510 16.49 -12.51 -11.80
N PRO A 511 16.01 -13.76 -11.61
CA PRO A 511 15.35 -14.50 -12.66
C PRO A 511 14.11 -13.77 -13.21
N ALA A 512 13.87 -13.90 -14.51
CA ALA A 512 12.69 -13.32 -15.14
C ALA A 512 11.39 -13.96 -14.60
N GLY A 513 10.39 -13.13 -14.31
CA GLY A 513 9.03 -13.58 -14.02
C GLY A 513 8.24 -13.90 -15.28
N ILE A 514 6.97 -14.28 -15.10
CA ILE A 514 6.02 -14.52 -16.20
C ILE A 514 5.64 -13.20 -16.91
N ALA A 515 5.45 -12.13 -16.14
CA ALA A 515 5.22 -10.80 -16.68
C ALA A 515 6.52 -10.18 -17.17
N SER A 516 6.44 -9.36 -18.23
CA SER A 516 7.63 -8.75 -18.83
C SER A 516 8.32 -7.70 -17.96
N GLU A 517 7.60 -7.14 -16.99
CA GLU A 517 8.10 -6.04 -16.15
C GLU A 517 8.41 -6.51 -14.72
N PRO A 518 9.69 -6.50 -14.31
CA PRO A 518 10.08 -6.88 -12.97
C PRO A 518 9.70 -5.85 -11.91
N LEU A 519 9.57 -6.31 -10.66
CA LEU A 519 9.39 -5.41 -9.52
C LEU A 519 10.69 -4.65 -9.24
N ALA A 520 10.56 -3.33 -9.05
CA ALA A 520 11.71 -2.45 -8.82
C ALA A 520 12.42 -2.72 -7.49
N ALA A 521 11.67 -3.05 -6.42
CA ALA A 521 12.18 -3.38 -5.08
C ALA A 521 13.36 -2.46 -4.65
N PRO A 522 13.16 -1.13 -4.57
CA PRO A 522 14.24 -0.16 -4.46
C PRO A 522 15.10 -0.34 -3.20
N GLN A 523 14.48 -0.68 -2.05
CA GLN A 523 15.20 -0.89 -0.79
C GLN A 523 16.09 -2.14 -0.84
N ALA A 524 15.57 -3.24 -1.39
CA ALA A 524 16.33 -4.48 -1.56
C ALA A 524 17.49 -4.31 -2.55
N THR A 525 17.26 -3.54 -3.62
CA THR A 525 18.32 -3.21 -4.58
C THR A 525 19.43 -2.43 -3.91
N LEU A 526 19.09 -1.41 -3.11
CA LEU A 526 20.09 -0.61 -2.40
C LEU A 526 20.91 -1.47 -1.42
N ILE A 527 20.23 -2.26 -0.59
CA ILE A 527 20.88 -3.07 0.44
C ILE A 527 21.79 -4.12 -0.21
N SER A 528 21.35 -4.77 -1.29
CA SER A 528 22.18 -5.71 -2.04
C SER A 528 23.33 -5.03 -2.79
N ALA A 529 23.13 -3.84 -3.37
CA ALA A 529 24.19 -3.08 -4.04
C ALA A 529 25.29 -2.64 -3.07
N LEU A 530 24.93 -2.19 -1.86
CA LEU A 530 25.90 -1.86 -0.82
C LEU A 530 26.68 -3.09 -0.36
N ALA A 531 25.99 -4.22 -0.16
CA ALA A 531 26.65 -5.47 0.22
C ALA A 531 27.63 -5.95 -0.85
N LYS A 532 27.21 -5.94 -2.13
CA LYS A 532 28.07 -6.25 -3.29
C LYS A 532 29.25 -5.29 -3.36
N GLY A 533 29.02 -3.99 -3.30
CA GLY A 533 30.06 -2.97 -3.43
C GLY A 533 31.14 -3.10 -2.36
N VAL A 534 30.76 -3.33 -1.10
CA VAL A 534 31.73 -3.50 0.00
C VAL A 534 32.53 -4.78 -0.13
N ILE A 535 31.91 -5.90 -0.52
CA ILE A 535 32.56 -7.23 -0.46
C ILE A 535 33.30 -7.59 -1.77
N SER A 536 32.71 -7.31 -2.93
CA SER A 536 33.21 -7.80 -4.24
C SER A 536 34.08 -6.81 -5.02
N GLY A 537 34.00 -5.51 -4.74
CA GLY A 537 34.75 -4.47 -5.47
C GLY A 537 34.30 -4.24 -6.93
N ASP A 538 33.49 -5.12 -7.51
CA ASP A 538 33.07 -5.11 -8.92
C ASP A 538 31.69 -4.46 -9.13
N LEU A 539 31.65 -3.14 -9.07
CA LEU A 539 30.42 -2.36 -9.31
C LEU A 539 30.74 -1.21 -10.27
N ARG A 540 29.72 -0.70 -11.00
CA ARG A 540 29.82 0.51 -11.82
C ARG A 540 30.04 1.77 -10.96
N TRP A 541 31.22 1.84 -10.33
CA TRP A 541 31.66 2.92 -9.46
C TRP A 541 31.75 4.26 -10.20
N ASP A 542 31.92 4.21 -11.51
CA ASP A 542 31.79 5.36 -12.41
C ASP A 542 30.42 6.04 -12.22
N LEU A 543 29.33 5.28 -12.34
CA LEU A 543 27.97 5.82 -12.22
C LEU A 543 27.57 6.08 -10.76
N ILE A 544 27.90 5.16 -9.86
CA ILE A 544 27.58 5.29 -8.44
C ILE A 544 28.33 6.48 -7.84
N GLY A 545 29.58 6.73 -8.25
CA GLY A 545 30.37 7.88 -7.83
C GLY A 545 29.76 9.20 -8.28
N VAL A 546 29.27 9.30 -9.52
CA VAL A 546 28.50 10.46 -9.99
C VAL A 546 27.24 10.66 -9.15
N GLY A 547 26.51 9.57 -8.90
CA GLY A 547 25.36 9.56 -7.99
C GLY A 547 25.69 10.06 -6.58
N ALA A 548 26.83 9.64 -6.03
CA ALA A 548 27.30 10.06 -4.73
C ALA A 548 27.58 11.57 -4.68
N LEU A 549 28.20 12.13 -5.72
CA LEU A 549 28.42 13.58 -5.85
C LEU A 549 27.10 14.36 -5.90
N ILE A 550 26.13 13.88 -6.67
CA ILE A 550 24.76 14.45 -6.69
C ILE A 550 24.16 14.38 -5.28
N GLY A 551 24.28 13.25 -4.59
CA GLY A 551 23.81 13.08 -3.22
C GLY A 551 24.43 14.07 -2.24
N VAL A 552 25.74 14.31 -2.32
CA VAL A 552 26.43 15.35 -1.53
C VAL A 552 25.87 16.73 -1.85
N GLY A 553 25.66 17.05 -3.12
CA GLY A 553 25.03 18.31 -3.55
C GLY A 553 23.63 18.50 -2.96
N VAL A 554 22.80 17.45 -2.95
CA VAL A 554 21.47 17.46 -2.35
C VAL A 554 21.53 17.67 -0.84
N ILE A 555 22.49 17.04 -0.15
CA ILE A 555 22.70 17.24 1.29
C ILE A 555 23.06 18.69 1.61
N ILE A 556 23.97 19.29 0.84
CA ILE A 556 24.35 20.69 0.99
C ILE A 556 23.13 21.58 0.76
N LEU A 557 22.34 21.29 -0.27
CA LEU A 557 21.11 22.02 -0.58
C LEU A 557 20.08 21.91 0.57
N ASP A 558 19.86 20.72 1.13
CA ASP A 558 18.99 20.51 2.31
C ASP A 558 19.47 21.34 3.51
N ALA A 559 20.78 21.32 3.80
CA ALA A 559 21.36 22.06 4.91
C ALA A 559 21.21 23.58 4.73
N VAL A 560 21.45 24.09 3.51
CA VAL A 560 21.29 25.50 3.16
C VAL A 560 19.82 25.92 3.24
N LEU A 561 18.90 25.15 2.65
CA LEU A 561 17.46 25.45 2.70
C LEU A 561 16.93 25.43 4.14
N ASN A 562 17.29 24.41 4.92
CA ASN A 562 16.86 24.28 6.30
C ASN A 562 17.37 25.46 7.16
N ARG A 563 18.60 25.91 6.93
CA ARG A 563 19.19 27.05 7.65
C ARG A 563 18.62 28.39 7.22
N THR A 564 18.50 28.65 5.91
CA THR A 564 18.00 29.93 5.37
C THR A 564 16.51 30.14 5.61
N THR A 565 15.74 29.06 5.69
CA THR A 565 14.28 29.13 5.90
C THR A 565 13.85 28.92 7.35
N ASN A 566 14.80 28.89 8.30
CA ASN A 566 14.55 28.59 9.72
C ASN A 566 13.71 27.31 9.91
N GLY A 567 14.04 26.25 9.16
CA GLY A 567 13.38 24.95 9.25
C GLY A 567 12.03 24.82 8.56
N ARG A 568 11.57 25.83 7.80
CA ARG A 568 10.29 25.79 7.07
C ARG A 568 10.33 24.92 5.82
N ILE A 569 11.47 24.87 5.13
CA ILE A 569 11.68 24.06 3.93
C ILE A 569 12.77 23.04 4.21
N LYS A 570 12.48 21.77 3.90
CA LYS A 570 13.41 20.66 4.00
C LYS A 570 13.40 19.90 2.69
N LEU A 571 14.55 19.38 2.29
CA LEU A 571 14.70 18.55 1.09
C LEU A 571 15.37 17.24 1.49
N PRO A 572 14.64 16.30 2.12
CA PRO A 572 15.22 15.06 2.63
C PRO A 572 16.00 14.32 1.53
N PRO A 573 17.33 14.16 1.67
CA PRO A 573 18.16 13.61 0.59
C PRO A 573 17.76 12.19 0.17
N LEU A 574 17.27 11.39 1.13
CA LEU A 574 16.83 10.02 0.86
C LEU A 574 15.59 10.01 -0.05
N ALA A 575 14.64 10.91 0.17
CA ALA A 575 13.45 11.04 -0.66
C ALA A 575 13.81 11.50 -2.08
N VAL A 576 14.78 12.42 -2.21
CA VAL A 576 15.33 12.82 -3.52
C VAL A 576 15.94 11.61 -4.23
N GLY A 577 16.77 10.81 -3.54
CA GLY A 577 17.36 9.61 -4.11
C GLY A 577 16.31 8.60 -4.58
N ILE A 578 15.25 8.36 -3.79
CA ILE A 578 14.14 7.48 -4.19
C ILE A 578 13.43 8.01 -5.44
N GLY A 579 13.16 9.33 -5.50
CA GLY A 579 12.52 9.94 -6.67
C GLY A 579 13.36 9.90 -7.93
N PHE A 580 14.69 9.98 -7.78
CA PHE A 580 15.66 9.83 -8.85
C PHE A 580 15.71 8.37 -9.37
N TYR A 581 15.65 7.41 -8.44
CA TYR A 581 15.83 5.99 -8.72
C TYR A 581 14.59 5.30 -9.27
N LEU A 582 13.39 5.69 -8.84
CA LEU A 582 12.14 5.03 -9.21
C LEU A 582 11.66 5.43 -10.62
N PRO A 583 10.88 4.54 -11.30
CA PRO A 583 10.22 4.88 -12.55
C PRO A 583 9.40 6.18 -12.44
N ALA A 584 9.37 6.97 -13.51
CA ALA A 584 8.63 8.23 -13.54
C ALA A 584 7.14 8.03 -13.18
N ALA A 585 6.54 6.94 -13.67
CA ALA A 585 5.16 6.56 -13.39
C ALA A 585 4.85 6.46 -11.89
N ILE A 586 5.74 5.82 -11.13
CA ILE A 586 5.55 5.56 -9.71
C ILE A 586 5.74 6.86 -8.93
N THR A 587 6.85 7.55 -9.18
CA THR A 587 7.20 8.78 -8.46
C THR A 587 6.17 9.88 -8.69
N THR A 588 5.71 10.08 -9.94
CA THR A 588 4.71 11.11 -10.25
C THR A 588 3.40 10.86 -9.52
N MET A 589 2.93 9.61 -9.44
CA MET A 589 1.69 9.28 -8.75
C MET A 589 1.82 9.48 -7.23
N LEU A 590 2.97 9.14 -6.63
CA LEU A 590 3.26 9.44 -5.22
C LEU A 590 3.19 10.95 -4.95
N VAL A 591 3.78 11.77 -5.83
CA VAL A 591 3.74 13.24 -5.74
C VAL A 591 2.30 13.75 -5.83
N ILE A 592 1.51 13.25 -6.78
CA ILE A 592 0.09 13.60 -6.91
C ILE A 592 -0.68 13.24 -5.63
N GLY A 593 -0.44 12.06 -5.05
CA GLY A 593 -1.01 11.65 -3.77
C GLY A 593 -0.65 12.59 -2.62
N ALA A 594 0.62 12.99 -2.51
CA ALA A 594 1.10 13.92 -1.49
C ALA A 594 0.47 15.31 -1.61
N VAL A 595 0.34 15.82 -2.84
CA VAL A 595 -0.35 17.10 -3.12
C VAL A 595 -1.84 16.99 -2.82
N ALA A 596 -2.50 15.89 -3.21
CA ALA A 596 -3.92 15.67 -2.94
C ALA A 596 -4.22 15.58 -1.44
N GLY A 597 -3.39 14.85 -0.67
CA GLY A 597 -3.48 14.79 0.78
C GLY A 597 -3.31 16.16 1.43
N TRP A 598 -2.30 16.92 1.01
CA TRP A 598 -2.08 18.29 1.49
C TRP A 598 -3.26 19.23 1.18
N LEU A 599 -3.82 19.17 -0.03
CA LEU A 599 -5.01 19.95 -0.40
C LEU A 599 -6.22 19.58 0.46
N TYR A 600 -6.40 18.29 0.73
CA TYR A 600 -7.47 17.79 1.61
C TYR A 600 -7.32 18.30 3.03
N GLU A 601 -6.14 18.15 3.65
CA GLU A 601 -5.88 18.64 5.01
C GLU A 601 -5.99 20.15 5.11
N LYS A 602 -5.46 20.88 4.11
CA LYS A 602 -5.61 22.34 4.02
C LYS A 602 -7.08 22.76 3.96
N ALA A 603 -7.94 21.98 3.28
CA ALA A 603 -9.37 22.24 3.22
C ALA A 603 -10.12 21.90 4.52
N LEU A 604 -9.49 21.18 5.47
CA LEU A 604 -10.00 20.88 6.80
C LEU A 604 -9.53 21.88 7.87
N LYS A 605 -8.41 22.56 7.64
CA LYS A 605 -7.79 23.46 8.61
C LYS A 605 -8.76 24.49 9.18
N GLY A 606 -8.83 24.58 10.51
CA GLY A 606 -9.69 25.53 11.23
C GLY A 606 -11.15 25.11 11.34
N LYS A 607 -11.50 23.87 10.98
CA LYS A 607 -12.86 23.33 11.14
C LYS A 607 -12.96 22.50 12.43
N PRO A 608 -14.14 22.44 13.07
CA PRO A 608 -14.32 21.71 14.33
C PRO A 608 -14.12 20.18 14.21
N PHE A 609 -14.13 19.65 12.98
CA PHE A 609 -13.93 18.23 12.68
C PHE A 609 -12.58 17.96 11.99
N GLU A 610 -11.61 18.86 12.13
CA GLU A 610 -10.30 18.74 11.49
C GLU A 610 -9.62 17.39 11.82
N GLU A 611 -9.57 17.00 13.09
CA GLU A 611 -8.93 15.74 13.53
C GLU A 611 -9.64 14.51 12.98
N VAL A 612 -10.98 14.49 13.07
CA VAL A 612 -11.81 13.43 12.48
C VAL A 612 -11.56 13.34 10.97
N GLY A 613 -11.50 14.49 10.30
CA GLY A 613 -11.24 14.59 8.87
C GLY A 613 -9.88 14.04 8.48
N LYS A 614 -8.81 14.39 9.21
CA LYS A 614 -7.47 13.84 9.00
C LYS A 614 -7.47 12.32 9.17
N ARG A 615 -8.11 11.81 10.23
CA ARG A 615 -8.24 10.37 10.45
C ARG A 615 -9.00 9.65 9.34
N MET A 616 -10.07 10.25 8.81
CA MET A 616 -10.77 9.70 7.63
C MET A 616 -9.89 9.71 6.37
N GLY A 617 -8.99 10.69 6.22
CA GLY A 617 -7.99 10.71 5.15
C GLY A 617 -7.01 9.54 5.26
N ILE A 618 -6.47 9.30 6.45
CA ILE A 618 -5.60 8.15 6.75
C ILE A 618 -6.32 6.84 6.46
N LEU A 619 -7.57 6.67 6.94
CA LEU A 619 -8.37 5.45 6.70
C LEU A 619 -8.69 5.24 5.22
N MET A 620 -8.93 6.31 4.46
CA MET A 620 -9.14 6.25 3.02
C MET A 620 -7.86 5.77 2.33
N ALA A 621 -6.71 6.39 2.64
CA ALA A 621 -5.43 6.02 2.09
C ALA A 621 -5.07 4.55 2.40
N SER A 622 -5.27 4.11 3.64
CA SER A 622 -5.10 2.69 4.03
C SER A 622 -6.04 1.77 3.24
N GLY A 623 -7.31 2.16 3.06
CA GLY A 623 -8.26 1.40 2.24
C GLY A 623 -7.80 1.28 0.79
N LEU A 624 -7.39 2.38 0.15
CA LEU A 624 -6.87 2.39 -1.22
C LEU A 624 -5.67 1.45 -1.37
N ILE A 625 -4.72 1.53 -0.44
CA ILE A 625 -3.53 0.67 -0.43
C ILE A 625 -3.92 -0.79 -0.26
N VAL A 626 -4.70 -1.14 0.77
CA VAL A 626 -5.09 -2.54 1.04
C VAL A 626 -5.87 -3.12 -0.12
N GLY A 627 -6.82 -2.37 -0.69
CA GLY A 627 -7.66 -2.85 -1.78
C GLY A 627 -6.87 -3.23 -3.03
N GLU A 628 -6.06 -2.30 -3.54
CA GLU A 628 -5.23 -2.55 -4.71
C GLU A 628 -4.13 -3.57 -4.43
N SER A 629 -3.46 -3.51 -3.27
CA SER A 629 -2.40 -4.47 -2.94
C SER A 629 -2.92 -5.90 -2.81
N LEU A 630 -4.09 -6.12 -2.19
CA LEU A 630 -4.70 -7.45 -2.10
C LEU A 630 -5.09 -7.97 -3.49
N PHE A 631 -5.64 -7.10 -4.34
CA PHE A 631 -5.88 -7.47 -5.73
C PHE A 631 -4.57 -7.79 -6.46
N GLY A 632 -3.50 -7.02 -6.23
CA GLY A 632 -2.18 -7.27 -6.81
C GLY A 632 -1.60 -8.63 -6.41
N VAL A 633 -1.74 -9.03 -5.14
CA VAL A 633 -1.37 -10.38 -4.66
C VAL A 633 -2.21 -11.47 -5.31
N LEU A 634 -3.54 -11.26 -5.40
CA LEU A 634 -4.43 -12.18 -6.10
C LEU A 634 -4.05 -12.32 -7.57
N ASN A 635 -3.81 -11.20 -8.26
CA ASN A 635 -3.44 -11.17 -9.67
C ASN A 635 -2.12 -11.92 -9.91
N ALA A 636 -1.12 -11.73 -9.06
CA ALA A 636 0.13 -12.50 -9.15
C ALA A 636 -0.10 -14.01 -8.97
N GLY A 637 -0.96 -14.40 -8.02
CA GLY A 637 -1.34 -15.80 -7.84
C GLY A 637 -2.03 -16.37 -9.09
N VAL A 638 -2.90 -15.60 -9.74
CA VAL A 638 -3.58 -16.01 -10.98
C VAL A 638 -2.60 -16.06 -12.17
N ILE A 639 -1.69 -15.09 -12.32
CA ILE A 639 -0.61 -15.12 -13.32
C ILE A 639 0.23 -16.38 -13.14
N GLY A 640 0.69 -16.64 -11.91
CA GLY A 640 1.48 -17.83 -11.57
C GLY A 640 0.74 -19.15 -11.80
N GLY A 641 -0.57 -19.19 -11.52
CA GLY A 641 -1.38 -20.39 -11.68
C GLY A 641 -1.85 -20.66 -13.12
N THR A 642 -2.00 -19.62 -13.94
CA THR A 642 -2.42 -19.74 -15.35
C THR A 642 -1.26 -19.76 -16.33
N GLU A 643 -0.06 -19.37 -15.89
CA GLU A 643 1.14 -19.17 -16.73
C GLU A 643 0.90 -18.19 -17.88
N ARG A 644 -0.04 -17.25 -17.68
CA ARG A 644 -0.37 -16.19 -18.62
C ARG A 644 -0.07 -14.85 -17.99
N GLU A 645 0.60 -13.98 -18.73
CA GLU A 645 0.93 -12.62 -18.29
C GLU A 645 -0.34 -11.78 -17.99
N ALA A 646 -1.38 -11.91 -18.81
CA ALA A 646 -2.61 -11.13 -18.68
C ALA A 646 -3.86 -12.03 -18.60
N PRO A 647 -4.07 -12.74 -17.47
CA PRO A 647 -5.12 -13.74 -17.35
C PRO A 647 -6.54 -13.16 -17.38
N PHE A 648 -6.69 -11.89 -17.00
CA PHE A 648 -7.98 -11.20 -16.95
C PHE A 648 -8.30 -10.41 -18.21
N ALA A 649 -7.39 -10.34 -19.20
CA ALA A 649 -7.61 -9.54 -20.40
C ALA A 649 -8.86 -10.01 -21.15
N PHE A 650 -9.85 -9.12 -21.29
CA PHE A 650 -11.00 -9.37 -22.15
C PHE A 650 -10.58 -9.15 -23.61
N PHE A 651 -10.70 -10.18 -24.45
CA PHE A 651 -10.39 -10.11 -25.88
C PHE A 651 -11.13 -8.90 -26.53
N GLY A 652 -10.37 -7.93 -27.06
CA GLY A 652 -10.88 -6.88 -27.95
C GLY A 652 -11.13 -5.47 -27.37
N ILE A 653 -11.27 -5.27 -26.05
CA ILE A 653 -11.56 -3.91 -25.51
C ILE A 653 -10.31 -3.03 -25.52
N GLY A 654 -9.16 -3.56 -25.10
CA GLY A 654 -7.90 -2.82 -25.08
C GLY A 654 -7.38 -2.44 -26.48
N GLU A 655 -7.60 -3.32 -27.46
CA GLU A 655 -7.22 -3.12 -28.88
C GLU A 655 -8.19 -2.19 -29.62
N SER A 656 -9.39 -1.94 -29.08
CA SER A 656 -10.41 -1.08 -29.70
C SER A 656 -10.21 0.41 -29.46
N TRP A 657 -9.26 0.81 -28.60
CA TRP A 657 -9.00 2.22 -28.33
C TRP A 657 -8.18 2.85 -29.46
N PRO A 658 -8.61 4.01 -30.02
CA PRO A 658 -7.73 4.86 -30.82
C PRO A 658 -6.46 5.20 -30.04
N GLU A 659 -5.36 5.53 -30.74
CA GLU A 659 -4.08 5.88 -30.10
C GLU A 659 -4.26 6.88 -28.95
N GLY A 660 -3.82 6.50 -27.75
CA GLY A 660 -3.93 7.32 -26.53
C GLY A 660 -5.31 7.34 -25.85
N GLY A 661 -6.37 6.84 -26.49
CA GLY A 661 -7.73 6.82 -25.94
C GLY A 661 -7.85 5.99 -24.65
N GLY A 662 -7.16 4.85 -24.58
CA GLY A 662 -7.10 4.03 -23.38
C GLY A 662 -6.40 4.73 -22.21
N MET A 663 -5.35 5.53 -22.48
CA MET A 663 -4.64 6.30 -21.44
C MET A 663 -5.51 7.43 -20.89
N LEU A 664 -6.13 8.22 -21.77
CA LEU A 664 -7.00 9.34 -21.37
C LEU A 664 -8.22 8.84 -20.58
N THR A 665 -8.84 7.76 -21.03
CA THR A 665 -9.99 7.18 -20.33
C THR A 665 -9.60 6.69 -18.95
N GLY A 666 -8.50 5.95 -18.83
CA GLY A 666 -7.96 5.53 -17.53
C GLY A 666 -7.75 6.74 -16.61
N ALA A 667 -7.12 7.81 -17.11
CA ALA A 667 -6.79 9.00 -16.32
C ALA A 667 -8.04 9.75 -15.85
N VAL A 668 -9.04 9.88 -16.72
CA VAL A 668 -10.33 10.50 -16.36
C VAL A 668 -11.05 9.67 -15.31
N VAL A 669 -11.17 8.34 -15.51
CA VAL A 669 -11.83 7.45 -14.55
C VAL A 669 -11.12 7.49 -13.19
N PHE A 670 -9.79 7.41 -13.20
CA PHE A 670 -8.96 7.51 -12.00
C PHE A 670 -9.20 8.84 -11.27
N GLY A 671 -9.13 9.96 -11.98
CA GLY A 671 -9.35 11.29 -11.42
C GLY A 671 -10.75 11.49 -10.85
N LEU A 672 -11.78 10.98 -11.53
CA LEU A 672 -13.17 11.04 -11.05
C LEU A 672 -13.38 10.22 -9.77
N ILE A 673 -12.85 9.00 -9.71
CA ILE A 673 -12.93 8.15 -8.51
C ILE A 673 -12.16 8.81 -7.36
N ALA A 674 -10.93 9.27 -7.59
CA ALA A 674 -10.13 9.95 -6.59
C ALA A 674 -10.86 11.19 -6.03
N PHE A 675 -11.34 12.06 -6.91
CA PHE A 675 -12.10 13.26 -6.53
C PHE A 675 -13.39 12.89 -5.77
N GLY A 676 -14.11 11.85 -6.22
CA GLY A 676 -15.30 11.33 -5.56
C GLY A 676 -15.02 10.86 -4.13
N LEU A 677 -13.93 10.11 -3.93
CA LEU A 677 -13.52 9.60 -2.62
C LEU A 677 -13.13 10.72 -1.66
N TYR A 678 -12.28 11.67 -2.07
CA TYR A 678 -11.88 12.82 -1.25
C TYR A 678 -13.09 13.68 -0.83
N ASN A 679 -14.04 13.91 -1.74
CA ASN A 679 -15.27 14.62 -1.41
C ASN A 679 -16.20 13.82 -0.49
N TRP A 680 -16.26 12.51 -0.67
CA TRP A 680 -17.06 11.63 0.17
C TRP A 680 -16.55 11.60 1.60
N ILE A 681 -15.24 11.46 1.83
CA ILE A 681 -14.67 11.46 3.19
C ILE A 681 -14.81 12.81 3.89
N LYS A 682 -14.72 13.92 3.15
CA LYS A 682 -15.00 15.26 3.67
C LYS A 682 -16.43 15.40 4.18
N ARG A 683 -17.38 14.73 3.53
CA ARG A 683 -18.77 14.66 4.02
C ARG A 683 -18.90 13.74 5.23
N GLN A 684 -18.13 12.65 5.30
CA GLN A 684 -18.15 11.76 6.47
C GLN A 684 -17.57 12.43 7.73
N SER A 685 -16.57 13.30 7.57
CA SER A 685 -15.95 14.01 8.70
C SER A 685 -16.80 15.17 9.24
N GLY A 686 -17.55 15.87 8.38
CA GLY A 686 -18.36 17.04 8.75
C GLY A 686 -19.76 16.74 9.32
N LEU A 687 -20.07 15.52 9.77
CA LEU A 687 -21.44 15.05 10.04
C LEU A 687 -22.11 15.62 11.32
N ARG A 688 -22.37 16.93 11.34
CA ARG A 688 -23.73 17.46 11.59
C ARG A 688 -24.26 17.93 10.23
N LEU A 689 -25.48 17.50 9.90
CA LEU A 689 -26.24 17.72 8.65
C LEU A 689 -26.08 16.67 7.51
N PHE A 690 -27.26 16.21 7.10
CA PHE A 690 -27.64 15.40 5.93
C PHE A 690 -27.61 13.86 6.04
N ARG A 691 -28.83 13.32 6.24
CA ARG A 691 -29.27 12.00 5.77
C ARG A 691 -29.09 11.95 4.23
N GLY A 692 -28.20 11.11 3.72
CA GLY A 692 -28.00 11.01 2.27
C GLY A 692 -27.05 9.91 1.83
N GLY A 693 -27.16 8.70 2.39
CA GLY A 693 -26.31 7.55 2.04
C GLY A 693 -26.52 6.96 0.63
N VAL A 694 -27.40 7.54 -0.20
CA VAL A 694 -27.78 6.96 -1.51
C VAL A 694 -27.08 7.70 -2.67
N VAL A 695 -26.53 8.89 -2.45
CA VAL A 695 -25.88 9.68 -3.51
C VAL A 695 -24.58 9.03 -4.02
N ALA A 696 -23.88 8.25 -3.19
CA ALA A 696 -22.61 7.60 -3.57
C ALA A 696 -22.78 6.53 -4.67
N LEU A 697 -23.89 5.80 -4.70
CA LEU A 697 -24.17 4.84 -5.76
C LEU A 697 -24.35 5.54 -7.11
N TYR A 698 -24.94 6.74 -7.11
CA TYR A 698 -25.18 7.52 -8.32
C TYR A 698 -23.90 8.17 -8.88
N TRP A 699 -22.89 8.48 -8.07
CA TRP A 699 -21.63 9.06 -8.58
C TRP A 699 -20.63 8.03 -9.10
N VAL A 700 -20.74 6.77 -8.66
CA VAL A 700 -19.88 5.68 -9.15
C VAL A 700 -20.58 4.91 -10.28
N ALA A 701 -21.87 4.62 -10.16
CA ALA A 701 -22.61 3.84 -11.15
C ALA A 701 -23.04 4.65 -12.38
N LEU A 702 -23.26 5.97 -12.27
CA LEU A 702 -23.70 6.78 -13.41
C LEU A 702 -22.57 7.04 -14.41
N PRO A 703 -21.32 7.39 -14.02
CA PRO A 703 -20.19 7.43 -14.96
C PRO A 703 -19.89 6.04 -15.53
N PHE A 704 -20.03 4.98 -14.73
CA PHE A 704 -19.86 3.59 -15.17
C PHE A 704 -20.91 3.19 -16.22
N ALA A 705 -22.18 3.53 -16.00
CA ALA A 705 -23.25 3.32 -16.97
C ALA A 705 -23.07 4.19 -18.23
N LEU A 706 -22.59 5.42 -18.08
CA LEU A 706 -22.29 6.33 -19.20
C LEU A 706 -21.06 5.89 -20.00
N LEU A 707 -20.05 5.28 -19.37
CA LEU A 707 -18.86 4.70 -20.03
C LEU A 707 -19.19 3.38 -20.72
N MET A 708 -19.98 2.52 -20.08
CA MET A 708 -20.52 1.31 -20.72
C MET A 708 -21.42 1.69 -21.91
N MET A 709 -22.29 2.69 -21.77
CA MET A 709 -23.05 3.21 -22.90
C MET A 709 -22.15 3.85 -23.95
N GLY A 710 -21.10 4.60 -23.58
CA GLY A 710 -20.17 5.23 -24.52
C GLY A 710 -19.37 4.22 -25.35
N GLY A 711 -18.85 3.16 -24.73
CA GLY A 711 -18.13 2.07 -25.41
C GLY A 711 -19.04 1.16 -26.25
N TRP A 712 -20.31 1.01 -25.85
CA TRP A 712 -21.33 0.35 -26.67
C TRP A 712 -21.80 1.25 -27.83
N ILE A 713 -21.88 2.56 -27.63
CA ILE A 713 -22.24 3.55 -28.66
C ILE A 713 -21.10 3.79 -29.66
N SER A 714 -19.83 3.57 -29.30
CA SER A 714 -18.75 3.64 -30.30
C SER A 714 -18.70 2.40 -31.20
N THR A 715 -19.09 1.23 -30.69
CA THR A 715 -19.07 -0.04 -31.42
C THR A 715 -20.32 -0.27 -32.30
N LEU A 716 -21.47 0.32 -31.96
CA LEU A 716 -22.72 0.20 -32.74
C LEU A 716 -22.89 1.20 -33.89
N PHE A 717 -22.07 2.27 -33.97
CA PHE A 717 -22.40 3.45 -34.78
C PHE A 717 -21.40 3.78 -35.91
N LEU A 718 -20.54 2.83 -36.30
CA LEU A 718 -19.75 2.89 -37.55
C LEU A 718 -20.52 2.31 -38.75
N VAL A 719 -21.82 2.59 -38.86
CA VAL A 719 -22.57 2.45 -40.12
C VAL A 719 -23.00 3.86 -40.56
N PRO A 720 -22.37 4.45 -41.59
CA PRO A 720 -22.70 5.80 -42.05
C PRO A 720 -24.09 5.82 -42.71
N GLY A 721 -24.99 6.73 -42.30
CA GLY A 721 -26.14 7.11 -43.15
C GLY A 721 -27.43 7.59 -42.50
N GLU A 722 -27.79 7.22 -41.26
CA GLU A 722 -29.14 7.50 -40.76
C GLU A 722 -29.25 8.68 -39.78
N ARG A 723 -29.86 9.79 -40.23
CA ARG A 723 -30.22 10.97 -39.41
C ARG A 723 -31.13 10.66 -38.21
N ARG A 724 -31.82 9.51 -38.20
CA ARG A 724 -32.76 9.13 -37.13
C ARG A 724 -32.05 8.83 -35.79
N ASN A 725 -30.77 8.50 -35.83
CA ASN A 725 -29.97 8.10 -34.66
C ASN A 725 -29.49 9.31 -33.81
N TRP A 726 -29.33 10.47 -34.43
CA TRP A 726 -28.94 11.71 -33.74
C TRP A 726 -30.04 12.25 -32.82
N LEU A 727 -31.32 12.12 -33.21
CA LEU A 727 -32.46 12.56 -32.40
C LEU A 727 -32.61 11.74 -31.10
N PHE A 728 -32.25 10.45 -31.13
CA PHE A 728 -32.34 9.58 -29.95
C PHE A 728 -31.19 9.81 -28.96
N ALA A 729 -29.97 10.05 -29.47
CA ALA A 729 -28.82 10.47 -28.67
C ALA A 729 -29.04 11.85 -28.03
N ALA A 730 -29.52 12.82 -28.82
CA ALA A 730 -29.88 14.15 -28.33
C ALA A 730 -31.03 14.10 -27.31
N GLY A 731 -32.04 13.25 -27.53
CA GLY A 731 -33.15 13.03 -26.59
C GLY A 731 -32.71 12.41 -25.27
N SER A 732 -31.78 11.46 -25.30
CA SER A 732 -31.23 10.80 -24.11
C SER A 732 -30.34 11.75 -23.30
N ILE A 733 -29.49 12.53 -23.97
CA ILE A 733 -28.67 13.57 -23.35
C ILE A 733 -29.56 14.69 -22.77
N GLY A 734 -30.61 15.10 -23.49
CA GLY A 734 -31.59 16.08 -23.03
C GLY A 734 -32.40 15.62 -21.81
N PHE A 735 -32.81 14.36 -21.78
CA PHE A 735 -33.48 13.77 -20.61
C PHE A 735 -32.57 13.71 -19.39
N CYS A 736 -31.31 13.31 -19.58
CA CYS A 736 -30.30 13.31 -18.52
C CYS A 736 -29.99 14.72 -18.01
N ALA A 737 -29.88 15.71 -18.89
CA ALA A 737 -29.67 17.11 -18.53
C ALA A 737 -30.85 17.69 -17.73
N LEU A 738 -32.09 17.38 -18.13
CA LEU A 738 -33.30 17.76 -17.40
C LEU A 738 -33.39 17.09 -16.03
N LEU A 739 -32.96 15.83 -15.91
CA LEU A 739 -32.89 15.11 -14.64
C LEU A 739 -31.85 15.73 -13.71
N ILE A 740 -30.66 16.03 -14.22
CA ILE A 740 -29.57 16.71 -13.49
C ILE A 740 -30.03 18.11 -13.04
N TRP A 741 -30.68 18.88 -13.92
CA TRP A 741 -31.22 20.20 -13.61
C TRP A 741 -32.27 20.13 -12.49
N ARG A 742 -33.22 19.19 -12.58
CA ARG A 742 -34.32 19.06 -11.60
C ARG A 742 -33.81 18.56 -10.24
N LEU A 743 -32.79 17.70 -10.23
CA LEU A 743 -32.11 17.25 -9.01
C LEU A 743 -31.24 18.35 -8.40
N TRP A 744 -30.61 19.19 -9.21
CA TRP A 744 -29.85 20.36 -8.77
C TRP A 744 -30.77 21.43 -8.16
N LEU A 745 -31.93 21.72 -8.77
CA LEU A 745 -32.95 22.61 -8.20
C LEU A 745 -33.46 22.13 -6.83
N ASN A 746 -33.75 20.84 -6.69
CA ASN A 746 -34.19 20.26 -5.42
C ASN A 746 -33.10 20.26 -4.33
N SER A 747 -31.82 20.34 -4.71
CA SER A 747 -30.70 20.45 -3.76
C SER A 747 -30.53 21.86 -3.17
N ARG A 748 -31.22 22.87 -3.73
CA ARG A 748 -31.07 24.28 -3.34
C ARG A 748 -32.29 24.91 -2.67
N ALA A 749 -33.45 24.25 -2.59
CA ALA A 749 -34.65 24.83 -1.97
C ALA A 749 -34.66 24.62 -0.43
N PRO A 750 -34.43 25.66 0.40
CA PRO A 750 -34.59 25.54 1.83
C PRO A 750 -36.08 25.68 2.18
N GLY A 751 -36.65 24.71 2.89
CA GLY A 751 -37.88 24.93 3.66
C GLY A 751 -39.20 24.35 3.14
N ARG A 752 -39.25 23.57 2.06
CA ARG A 752 -40.47 22.80 1.69
C ARG A 752 -40.14 21.36 1.33
N ALA A 753 -39.81 20.56 2.35
CA ALA A 753 -39.77 19.12 2.21
C ALA A 753 -41.19 18.55 2.29
N GLY A 754 -41.81 18.28 1.13
CA GLY A 754 -42.82 17.22 1.09
C GLY A 754 -42.14 15.89 1.45
N PRO A 755 -42.80 14.97 2.16
CA PRO A 755 -42.15 13.74 2.62
C PRO A 755 -41.71 12.89 1.41
N PHE A 756 -40.40 12.63 1.34
CA PHE A 756 -39.86 11.60 0.44
C PHE A 756 -40.59 10.28 0.71
N PRO A 757 -40.95 9.50 -0.33
CA PRO A 757 -41.62 8.22 -0.13
C PRO A 757 -40.75 7.34 0.77
N SER A 758 -41.39 6.67 1.73
CA SER A 758 -40.71 5.76 2.65
C SER A 758 -39.79 4.79 1.89
N PRO A 759 -38.67 4.34 2.47
CA PRO A 759 -37.76 3.40 1.81
C PRO A 759 -38.51 2.20 1.21
N ARG A 760 -39.55 1.70 1.89
CA ARG A 760 -40.40 0.62 1.37
C ARG A 760 -41.17 0.96 0.08
N ARG A 761 -41.66 2.20 -0.10
CA ARG A 761 -42.29 2.63 -1.37
C ARG A 761 -41.25 2.85 -2.48
N PHE A 762 -40.09 3.39 -2.15
CA PHE A 762 -39.00 3.57 -3.12
C PHE A 762 -38.50 2.20 -3.67
N TRP A 763 -38.24 1.24 -2.78
CA TRP A 763 -37.83 -0.11 -3.16
C TRP A 763 -38.92 -0.87 -3.94
N ARG A 764 -40.21 -0.66 -3.64
CA ARG A 764 -41.32 -1.30 -4.37
C ARG A 764 -41.55 -0.77 -5.79
N VAL A 765 -41.13 0.46 -6.09
CA VAL A 765 -41.38 1.08 -7.40
C VAL A 765 -40.14 1.02 -8.28
N PHE A 766 -38.97 1.35 -7.74
CA PHE A 766 -37.77 1.55 -8.55
C PHE A 766 -36.95 0.28 -8.79
N VAL A 767 -37.02 -0.72 -7.91
CA VAL A 767 -36.33 -2.01 -8.14
C VAL A 767 -36.99 -2.84 -9.24
N PRO A 768 -38.33 -2.96 -9.32
CA PRO A 768 -38.97 -3.63 -10.45
C PRO A 768 -38.73 -2.90 -11.77
N LEU A 769 -38.71 -1.56 -11.78
CA LEU A 769 -38.39 -0.75 -12.96
C LEU A 769 -36.93 -0.93 -13.40
N GLY A 770 -35.99 -0.98 -12.45
CA GLY A 770 -34.58 -1.26 -12.74
C GLY A 770 -34.35 -2.69 -13.24
N LEU A 771 -35.06 -3.67 -12.68
CA LEU A 771 -35.05 -5.05 -13.16
C LEU A 771 -35.72 -5.18 -14.53
N LEU A 772 -36.81 -4.46 -14.81
CA LEU A 772 -37.45 -4.41 -16.13
C LEU A 772 -36.53 -3.77 -17.18
N ALA A 773 -35.79 -2.72 -16.83
CA ALA A 773 -34.81 -2.12 -17.71
C ALA A 773 -33.61 -3.06 -17.96
N LEU A 774 -33.15 -3.77 -16.93
CA LEU A 774 -32.08 -4.77 -17.04
C LEU A 774 -32.51 -5.99 -17.88
N VAL A 775 -33.73 -6.50 -17.65
CA VAL A 775 -34.32 -7.60 -18.44
C VAL A 775 -34.57 -7.15 -19.87
N GLY A 776 -35.02 -5.91 -20.09
CA GLY A 776 -35.14 -5.32 -21.43
C GLY A 776 -33.80 -5.21 -22.15
N LEU A 777 -32.73 -4.81 -21.45
CA LEU A 777 -31.35 -4.77 -21.98
C LEU A 777 -30.81 -6.19 -22.29
N ILE A 778 -31.08 -7.17 -21.44
CA ILE A 778 -30.69 -8.57 -21.65
C ILE A 778 -31.46 -9.17 -22.82
N LEU A 779 -32.77 -8.93 -22.92
CA LEU A 779 -33.60 -9.43 -24.02
C LEU A 779 -33.28 -8.74 -25.35
N ALA A 780 -32.96 -7.44 -25.35
CA ALA A 780 -32.48 -6.73 -26.53
C ALA A 780 -31.09 -7.23 -26.95
N GLY A 781 -30.19 -7.48 -26.00
CA GLY A 781 -28.87 -8.07 -26.24
C GLY A 781 -28.94 -9.51 -26.77
N LEU A 782 -29.85 -10.33 -26.24
CA LEU A 782 -30.10 -11.69 -26.73
C LEU A 782 -30.78 -11.68 -28.10
N GLY A 783 -31.74 -10.78 -28.33
CA GLY A 783 -32.40 -10.61 -29.63
C GLY A 783 -31.46 -10.14 -30.74
N MET A 784 -30.55 -9.20 -30.42
CA MET A 784 -29.48 -8.78 -31.34
C MET A 784 -28.40 -9.84 -31.51
N GLY A 785 -28.04 -10.57 -30.45
CA GLY A 785 -27.10 -11.70 -30.54
C GLY A 785 -27.62 -12.80 -31.48
N PHE A 786 -28.91 -13.12 -31.42
CA PHE A 786 -29.54 -14.06 -32.34
C PHE A 786 -29.66 -13.53 -33.77
N ALA A 787 -29.93 -12.23 -33.96
CA ALA A 787 -29.94 -11.59 -35.28
C ALA A 787 -28.54 -11.54 -35.93
N ILE A 788 -27.49 -11.33 -35.13
CA ILE A 788 -26.09 -11.35 -35.58
C ILE A 788 -25.68 -12.79 -35.92
N ILE A 789 -25.99 -13.78 -35.07
CA ILE A 789 -25.74 -15.20 -35.37
C ILE A 789 -26.48 -15.62 -36.66
N SER A 790 -27.72 -15.17 -36.85
CA SER A 790 -28.49 -15.40 -38.09
C SER A 790 -27.91 -14.70 -39.33
N ALA A 791 -27.20 -13.58 -39.16
CA ALA A 791 -26.66 -12.81 -40.27
C ALA A 791 -25.21 -13.21 -40.62
N THR A 792 -24.44 -13.74 -39.67
CA THR A 792 -23.02 -14.09 -39.85
C THR A 792 -22.78 -15.59 -39.92
N ALA A 793 -23.72 -16.43 -39.49
CA ALA A 793 -23.63 -17.88 -39.61
C ALA A 793 -24.90 -18.44 -40.26
N LEU A 794 -24.85 -18.65 -41.58
CA LEU A 794 -25.35 -19.83 -42.31
C LEU A 794 -25.75 -19.50 -43.77
N PRO A 795 -24.88 -19.78 -44.75
CA PRO A 795 -25.32 -20.15 -46.09
C PRO A 795 -25.81 -21.62 -46.18
N GLN A 796 -25.80 -22.39 -45.08
CA GLN A 796 -26.09 -23.85 -45.08
C GLN A 796 -26.90 -24.36 -43.88
N ALA A 797 -27.94 -23.65 -43.42
CA ALA A 797 -28.86 -24.20 -42.42
C ALA A 797 -30.01 -24.95 -43.09
N ALA A 798 -30.27 -26.18 -42.62
CA ALA A 798 -31.38 -27.00 -43.06
C ALA A 798 -32.74 -26.27 -42.92
N PRO A 799 -33.66 -26.41 -43.90
CA PRO A 799 -34.95 -25.74 -43.87
C PRO A 799 -35.80 -26.30 -42.71
N GLY A 800 -35.90 -25.54 -41.62
CA GLY A 800 -36.66 -25.91 -40.42
C GLY A 800 -36.21 -25.21 -39.13
N VAL A 801 -34.98 -24.70 -39.06
CA VAL A 801 -34.43 -24.06 -37.83
C VAL A 801 -34.91 -22.61 -37.66
N VAL A 802 -35.08 -21.87 -38.77
CA VAL A 802 -35.51 -20.46 -38.73
C VAL A 802 -36.95 -20.28 -38.21
N PRO A 803 -37.94 -21.09 -38.63
CA PRO A 803 -39.30 -21.00 -38.08
C PRO A 803 -39.38 -21.34 -36.58
N PHE A 804 -38.54 -22.28 -36.11
CA PHE A 804 -38.50 -22.69 -34.70
C PHE A 804 -37.89 -21.61 -33.80
N ALA A 805 -36.82 -20.95 -34.24
CA ALA A 805 -36.18 -19.86 -33.51
C ALA A 805 -37.05 -18.61 -33.43
N VAL A 806 -37.74 -18.26 -34.53
CA VAL A 806 -38.72 -17.16 -34.55
C VAL A 806 -39.93 -17.51 -33.68
N GLY A 807 -40.41 -18.76 -33.73
CA GLY A 807 -41.48 -19.24 -32.85
C GLY A 807 -41.11 -19.18 -31.36
N ALA A 808 -39.89 -19.55 -30.99
CA ALA A 808 -39.40 -19.49 -29.61
C ALA A 808 -39.24 -18.04 -29.11
N ALA A 809 -38.75 -17.13 -29.96
CA ALA A 809 -38.63 -15.71 -29.63
C ALA A 809 -40.01 -15.05 -29.44
N VAL A 810 -40.97 -15.32 -30.33
CA VAL A 810 -42.36 -14.83 -30.18
C VAL A 810 -43.00 -15.44 -28.94
N PHE A 811 -42.79 -16.73 -28.65
CA PHE A 811 -43.30 -17.39 -27.45
C PHE A 811 -42.76 -16.74 -26.17
N LEU A 812 -41.46 -16.47 -26.08
CA LEU A 812 -40.83 -15.85 -24.91
C LEU A 812 -41.26 -14.39 -24.70
N ILE A 813 -41.42 -13.62 -25.79
CA ILE A 813 -41.93 -12.25 -25.73
C ILE A 813 -43.39 -12.24 -25.27
N THR A 814 -44.21 -13.17 -25.77
CA THR A 814 -45.63 -13.29 -25.40
C THR A 814 -45.78 -13.78 -23.96
N LEU A 815 -44.92 -14.69 -23.50
CA LEU A 815 -44.87 -15.17 -22.11
C LEU A 815 -44.45 -14.04 -21.15
N GLY A 816 -43.43 -13.26 -21.51
CA GLY A 816 -42.99 -12.09 -20.75
C GLY A 816 -44.06 -11.00 -20.67
N ALA A 817 -44.74 -10.71 -21.78
CA ALA A 817 -45.85 -9.76 -21.81
C ALA A 817 -47.04 -10.25 -20.96
N GLY A 818 -47.37 -11.54 -21.03
CA GLY A 818 -48.43 -12.18 -20.24
C GLY A 818 -48.14 -12.21 -18.74
N LEU A 819 -46.88 -12.39 -18.34
CA LEU A 819 -46.45 -12.36 -16.93
C LEU A 819 -46.41 -10.93 -16.35
N CYS A 820 -46.13 -9.91 -17.18
CA CYS A 820 -46.03 -8.53 -16.74
C CYS A 820 -47.37 -7.76 -16.76
N TRP A 821 -48.31 -8.13 -17.63
CA TRP A 821 -49.61 -7.44 -17.78
C TRP A 821 -50.47 -7.39 -16.49
N PRO A 822 -50.54 -8.44 -15.64
CA PRO A 822 -51.26 -8.37 -14.37
C PRO A 822 -50.66 -7.38 -13.37
N ILE A 823 -49.35 -7.12 -13.46
CA ILE A 823 -48.62 -6.19 -12.57
C ILE A 823 -48.84 -4.76 -13.03
N VAL A 824 -48.74 -4.51 -14.34
CA VAL A 824 -48.98 -3.19 -14.95
C VAL A 824 -50.45 -2.78 -14.82
N SER A 825 -51.39 -3.68 -15.06
CA SER A 825 -52.83 -3.40 -14.92
C SER A 825 -53.25 -3.05 -13.48
N ARG A 826 -52.59 -3.62 -12.46
CA ARG A 826 -52.79 -3.27 -11.05
C ARG A 826 -52.13 -1.93 -10.66
N LEU A 827 -51.08 -1.50 -11.36
CA LEU A 827 -50.42 -0.21 -11.15
C LEU A 827 -51.17 0.96 -11.79
N VAL A 828 -51.94 0.71 -12.86
CA VAL A 828 -52.70 1.74 -13.59
C VAL A 828 -54.10 1.98 -13.00
N ARG A 829 -54.68 1.01 -12.27
CA ARG A 829 -55.96 1.25 -11.56
C ARG A 829 -55.72 2.10 -10.31
N LYS A 830 -56.05 3.40 -10.39
CA LYS A 830 -56.27 4.24 -9.20
C LYS A 830 -57.35 3.59 -8.33
N PRO A 831 -57.18 3.47 -7.00
CA PRO A 831 -58.33 3.33 -6.12
C PRO A 831 -59.14 4.63 -6.21
N ALA A 832 -60.44 4.51 -6.50
CA ALA A 832 -61.35 5.65 -6.46
C ALA A 832 -61.38 6.21 -5.03
N GLU A 833 -61.00 7.47 -4.86
CA GLU A 833 -61.29 8.22 -3.64
C GLU A 833 -62.76 8.67 -3.69
N PRO A 834 -63.54 8.49 -2.60
CA PRO A 834 -64.90 9.00 -2.53
C PRO A 834 -64.85 10.53 -2.39
N GLY A 835 -65.45 11.26 -3.33
CA GLY A 835 -65.91 12.64 -3.06
C GLY A 835 -65.08 13.81 -3.60
N ALA A 836 -64.42 13.68 -4.75
CA ALA A 836 -63.94 14.86 -5.49
C ALA A 836 -64.68 14.98 -6.82
N SER A 837 -65.65 15.90 -6.84
CA SER A 837 -66.37 16.33 -8.03
C SER A 837 -65.43 16.87 -9.10
N SER A 838 -65.79 16.60 -10.34
CA SER A 838 -65.21 17.06 -11.61
C SER A 838 -64.74 18.52 -11.58
N GLU A 839 -63.44 18.75 -11.79
CA GLU A 839 -62.86 19.48 -12.94
C GLU A 839 -61.36 19.75 -12.75
N ARG A 840 -60.57 19.25 -13.71
CA ARG A 840 -59.14 19.48 -14.05
C ARG A 840 -58.06 18.77 -13.25
#